data_AF-R1ESW4-F1
#
_entry.id   AF-R1ESW4-F1
#
_cell.length_a   1.000
_cell.length_b   1.000
_cell.length_c   1.000
_cell.angle_alpha   90.00
_cell.angle_beta   90.00
_cell.angle_gamma   90.00
#
_symmetry.space_group_name_H-M   'P 1'
#
loop_
_entity.id
_entity.type
_entity.pdbx_description
1 polymer ?
#
loop_
_entity_poly.entity_id
_entity_poly.type
_entity_poly.pdbx_seq_one_letter_code
_entity_poly.pdbx_strand_id
1 'polypeptide(L)'
;MCPLLLSLNRTLCLTESVRTYKDGRLKPDAFSGVRILGQPPGVCALLVAFNRYHNWVVEELAANNEDDRFPSVESLKLKFKDQQYREKVVKRDEDLFQTGRLITCGLYVNIILGDYLRTILNLNSNPVNSNWTLDPRKAFEGEHIFDQKGIPMGMGNQVSAEFNFVYRWHCAVSNRDQKWMEEFIPKKIMEGRIQHWSEASPDELRRSMIYWAIKQKEQDPEDRTFEDAEGKDIPRQENKQFPDDPLIELLCEGTDNVAGAYGARNVPAALKFVENLGIKQGREWGLATFNEFRRFFNLKEFKSFKEINSQPGVAEALETLYGHPDNVELYVGLMVEEAKQPFSPGSGLCPGFTISEAILADAVALVRGDRFYSIEWGPQSLTKWGFAEITVDDNVAGGGALYKLLMRAFPQWYTPNSVYALYPFSTPERTRELVQTGALRNVELNYNRPKRAPLPKAICSWKAVHDVLCDQQRFKVPWGEHTWQMIGRDYMLSGDTAANAKQRVAVNRAMYEPADTLDRVRSFYEAITGKLIYDNRRRLDQGFQIDIVKDIGNLAHATFTAKYFGIPLSGPVWDWESGHWKYSGAEKLYNKLARLFEYVFLDLDPTKSYKHRVTASAEAQKLAHELRRSLHSIRSPGWFGPLKHILDHLDPLNSFGKGLAARLLGSGKDVEQVVWEVIPTAAAASATQAQAWGQMIEVYFRDENKHHWHEILRLAKSDSHESFELLRKYVLEGFRLSPAASGVIRVAATAATIPDGQENGQAREVTVGPGEPLFLSFIEAGLDPEKFPNPQEINPNRPEENYIHHGWGPHSCLGQKIVPVAAAAMLRVFARECSDPQRTPGPAGKMKRRDFKVALPAIGADKRENWKGFPQFMAEDGSEWKNFPTSMKLIYGQPIKATLKHNIVVKNPEGDVIGHVKGHIKGHVHDPMNGGPVGHVNGFVNGQVDGFQMPLK
;
A
#
# COMPACT_ATOMS: atom_id res chain seq x y z
N MET A 1 -21.06 42.67 10.05
CA MET A 1 -20.41 41.98 8.90
C MET A 1 -18.89 42.05 9.01
N CYS A 2 -18.19 41.15 9.65
CA CYS A 2 -18.47 40.33 10.83
C CYS A 2 -17.13 39.67 11.23
N PRO A 3 -16.81 39.48 12.51
CA PRO A 3 -15.61 38.78 12.98
C PRO A 3 -15.34 37.44 12.26
N LEU A 4 -16.38 36.79 11.74
CA LEU A 4 -16.29 35.63 10.84
C LEU A 4 -15.42 35.89 9.60
N LEU A 5 -15.61 37.01 8.87
CA LEU A 5 -14.82 37.36 7.69
C LEU A 5 -13.35 37.60 8.06
N LEU A 6 -13.07 38.19 9.22
CA LEU A 6 -11.70 38.38 9.73
C LEU A 6 -11.04 37.04 10.13
N SER A 7 -11.80 36.12 10.72
CA SER A 7 -11.31 34.78 11.08
C SER A 7 -11.09 33.87 9.86
N LEU A 8 -11.98 33.96 8.86
CA LEU A 8 -11.87 33.27 7.57
C LEU A 8 -10.66 33.81 6.79
N ASN A 9 -10.50 35.13 6.70
CA ASN A 9 -9.33 35.75 6.05
C ASN A 9 -8.01 35.40 6.74
N ARG A 10 -7.97 35.30 8.08
CA ARG A 10 -6.78 34.84 8.80
C ARG A 10 -6.46 33.37 8.52
N THR A 11 -7.47 32.51 8.49
CA THR A 11 -7.28 31.07 8.23
C THR A 11 -6.85 30.82 6.78
N LEU A 12 -7.43 31.56 5.82
CA LEU A 12 -7.00 31.54 4.42
C LEU A 12 -5.54 31.96 4.32
N CYS A 13 -5.17 33.14 4.83
CA CYS A 13 -3.80 33.65 4.76
C CYS A 13 -2.77 32.67 5.35
N LEU A 14 -3.08 32.01 6.48
CA LEU A 14 -2.22 30.98 7.06
C LEU A 14 -2.09 29.75 6.16
N THR A 15 -3.18 29.31 5.53
CA THR A 15 -3.16 28.17 4.61
C THR A 15 -2.38 28.51 3.35
N GLU A 16 -2.60 29.69 2.77
CA GLU A 16 -1.92 30.21 1.60
C GLU A 16 -0.41 30.33 1.82
N SER A 17 0.02 30.74 3.02
CA SER A 17 1.45 30.93 3.35
C SER A 17 2.31 29.66 3.23
N VAL A 18 1.69 28.47 3.33
CA VAL A 18 2.36 27.17 3.28
C VAL A 18 2.14 26.42 1.97
N ARG A 19 1.35 26.96 1.03
CA ARG A 19 1.11 26.31 -0.27
C ARG A 19 2.19 26.66 -1.28
N THR A 20 2.48 25.70 -2.16
CA THR A 20 3.32 25.93 -3.35
C THR A 20 2.51 26.39 -4.56
N TYR A 21 1.19 26.20 -4.51
CA TYR A 21 0.26 26.36 -5.63
C TYR A 21 0.62 25.51 -6.87
N LYS A 22 1.27 24.37 -6.63
CA LYS A 22 1.63 23.39 -7.65
C LYS A 22 1.27 21.99 -7.18
N ASP A 23 0.42 21.31 -7.95
CA ASP A 23 0.02 19.91 -7.74
C ASP A 23 -0.47 19.59 -6.31
N GLY A 24 -1.10 20.55 -5.65
CA GLY A 24 -1.68 20.42 -4.32
C GLY A 24 -0.67 20.41 -3.17
N ARG A 25 0.61 20.69 -3.45
CA ARG A 25 1.71 20.54 -2.49
C ARG A 25 1.82 21.68 -1.50
N LEU A 26 2.27 21.33 -0.31
CA LEU A 26 2.79 22.23 0.71
C LEU A 26 4.28 22.49 0.50
N LYS A 27 4.73 23.67 0.92
CA LYS A 27 6.14 24.03 0.97
C LYS A 27 6.91 23.04 1.86
N PRO A 28 8.16 22.68 1.50
CA PRO A 28 8.89 21.61 2.19
C PRO A 28 9.06 21.88 3.69
N ASP A 29 8.62 20.92 4.52
CA ASP A 29 8.78 20.96 5.98
C ASP A 29 8.29 22.27 6.63
N ALA A 30 7.23 22.85 6.07
CA ALA A 30 6.67 24.12 6.48
C ALA A 30 5.33 23.96 7.20
N PHE A 31 5.10 24.79 8.22
CA PHE A 31 3.82 24.93 8.90
C PHE A 31 3.57 26.40 9.27
N SER A 32 2.30 26.80 9.32
CA SER A 32 1.93 28.22 9.40
C SER A 32 2.04 28.81 10.82
N GLY A 33 1.79 28.00 11.84
CA GLY A 33 1.68 28.45 13.24
C GLY A 33 3.01 28.70 13.94
N VAL A 34 3.40 29.97 14.11
CA VAL A 34 4.64 30.34 14.83
C VAL A 34 4.65 29.96 16.32
N ARG A 35 3.48 29.79 16.94
CA ARG A 35 3.38 29.35 18.35
C ARG A 35 3.97 27.96 18.59
N ILE A 36 4.03 27.13 17.55
CA ILE A 36 4.55 25.77 17.64
C ILE A 36 6.08 25.78 17.79
N LEU A 37 6.76 26.82 17.28
CA LEU A 37 8.21 27.00 17.44
C LEU A 37 8.62 27.28 18.90
N GLY A 38 7.65 27.59 19.77
CA GLY A 38 7.85 27.80 21.20
C GLY A 38 7.37 26.62 22.05
N GLN A 39 7.08 25.49 21.41
CA GLN A 39 6.79 24.20 22.07
C GLN A 39 8.04 23.32 21.99
N PRO A 40 8.14 22.25 22.81
CA PRO A 40 9.24 21.30 22.68
C PRO A 40 9.41 20.80 21.24
N PRO A 41 10.64 20.70 20.73
CA PRO A 41 10.93 20.56 19.31
C PRO A 41 10.37 19.28 18.65
N GLY A 42 10.10 18.23 19.44
CA GLY A 42 9.39 17.03 18.96
C GLY A 42 8.01 17.33 18.35
N VAL A 43 7.32 18.38 18.80
CA VAL A 43 6.05 18.83 18.22
C VAL A 43 6.26 19.35 16.78
N CYS A 44 7.34 20.09 16.55
CA CYS A 44 7.71 20.56 15.22
C CYS A 44 8.07 19.38 14.29
N ALA A 45 8.85 18.42 14.78
CA ALA A 45 9.21 17.21 14.02
C ALA A 45 7.98 16.40 13.58
N LEU A 46 6.96 16.28 14.46
CA LEU A 46 5.70 15.61 14.12
C LEU A 46 4.90 16.37 13.04
N LEU A 47 4.86 17.70 13.09
CA LEU A 47 4.23 18.51 12.02
C LEU A 47 4.98 18.40 10.68
N VAL A 48 6.31 18.31 10.72
CA VAL A 48 7.12 18.02 9.53
C VAL A 48 6.72 16.66 8.94
N ALA A 49 6.50 15.64 9.76
CA ALA A 49 6.03 14.34 9.29
C ALA A 49 4.69 14.45 8.54
N PHE A 50 3.72 15.22 9.07
CA PHE A 50 2.43 15.47 8.40
C PHE A 50 2.57 16.26 7.10
N ASN A 51 3.48 17.23 7.03
CA ASN A 51 3.77 17.97 5.80
C ASN A 51 4.29 17.02 4.70
N ARG A 52 5.29 16.18 5.04
CA ARG A 52 5.85 15.20 4.11
C ARG A 52 4.81 14.17 3.67
N TYR A 53 3.99 13.68 4.59
CA TYR A 53 2.90 12.77 4.28
C TYR A 53 1.86 13.39 3.33
N HIS A 54 1.42 14.64 3.57
CA HIS A 54 0.51 15.34 2.65
C HIS A 54 1.09 15.43 1.24
N ASN A 55 2.36 15.83 1.14
CA ASN A 55 3.05 15.98 -0.15
C ASN A 55 3.17 14.64 -0.89
N TRP A 56 3.43 13.54 -0.19
CA TRP A 56 3.39 12.20 -0.75
C TRP A 56 1.97 11.79 -1.18
N VAL A 57 0.94 12.08 -0.37
CA VAL A 57 -0.46 11.76 -0.70
C VAL A 57 -0.91 12.44 -1.99
N VAL A 58 -0.60 13.72 -2.20
CA VAL A 58 -1.04 14.42 -3.43
C VAL A 58 -0.33 13.90 -4.68
N GLU A 59 0.89 13.36 -4.56
CA GLU A 59 1.57 12.66 -5.65
C GLU A 59 0.88 11.34 -5.98
N GLU A 60 0.50 10.56 -4.97
CA GLU A 60 -0.23 9.31 -5.15
C GLU A 60 -1.61 9.56 -5.78
N LEU A 61 -2.31 10.61 -5.34
CA LEU A 61 -3.58 11.05 -5.94
C LEU A 61 -3.40 11.47 -7.39
N ALA A 62 -2.34 12.21 -7.69
CA ALA A 62 -2.01 12.62 -9.06
C ALA A 62 -1.66 11.42 -9.96
N ALA A 63 -0.94 10.43 -9.43
CA ALA A 63 -0.54 9.23 -10.16
C ALA A 63 -1.70 8.24 -10.35
N ASN A 64 -2.58 8.12 -9.36
CA ASN A 64 -3.81 7.34 -9.51
C ASN A 64 -4.79 8.08 -10.42
N ASN A 65 -5.11 9.34 -10.16
CA ASN A 65 -6.13 10.09 -10.88
C ASN A 65 -7.45 9.30 -11.02
N GLU A 66 -8.00 8.88 -9.87
CA GLU A 66 -9.25 8.11 -9.81
C GLU A 66 -10.37 8.83 -10.57
N ASP A 67 -11.02 8.11 -11.47
CA ASP A 67 -12.10 8.59 -12.34
C ASP A 67 -11.78 9.91 -13.08
N ASP A 68 -10.49 10.13 -13.39
CA ASP A 68 -9.97 11.35 -14.01
C ASP A 68 -10.32 12.64 -13.23
N ARG A 69 -10.46 12.55 -11.90
CA ARG A 69 -10.84 13.66 -10.99
C ARG A 69 -9.87 14.84 -11.02
N PHE A 70 -8.60 14.61 -11.31
CA PHE A 70 -7.54 15.63 -11.36
C PHE A 70 -7.08 15.84 -12.81
N PRO A 71 -7.31 17.02 -13.42
CA PRO A 71 -6.92 17.27 -14.81
C PRO A 71 -5.44 16.96 -15.05
N SER A 72 -5.11 16.06 -15.98
CA SER A 72 -3.70 15.79 -16.33
C SER A 72 -3.13 16.99 -17.08
N VAL A 73 -1.97 17.49 -16.64
CA VAL A 73 -1.29 18.64 -17.27
C VAL A 73 -0.61 18.22 -18.58
N GLU A 74 -0.15 16.96 -18.66
CA GLU A 74 0.50 16.36 -19.82
C GLU A 74 -0.49 16.09 -20.97
N SER A 75 -1.74 15.74 -20.64
CA SER A 75 -2.78 15.52 -21.64
C SER A 75 -3.28 16.79 -22.32
N LEU A 76 -2.92 17.97 -21.81
CA LEU A 76 -3.54 19.21 -22.27
C LEU A 76 -3.15 19.56 -23.71
N LYS A 77 -1.93 19.28 -24.18
CA LYS A 77 -1.43 19.82 -25.47
C LYS A 77 -1.72 21.34 -25.67
N LEU A 78 -2.09 22.05 -24.59
CA LEU A 78 -2.42 23.47 -24.56
C LEU A 78 -1.13 24.23 -24.30
N LYS A 79 -1.00 25.42 -24.87
CA LYS A 79 0.17 26.26 -24.62
C LYS A 79 0.00 26.93 -23.26
N PHE A 80 1.10 27.17 -22.54
CA PHE A 80 1.12 27.88 -21.25
C PHE A 80 0.37 29.23 -21.25
N LYS A 81 0.23 29.86 -22.43
CA LYS A 81 -0.45 31.14 -22.61
C LYS A 81 -1.98 31.02 -22.69
N ASP A 82 -2.54 29.82 -22.82
CA ASP A 82 -3.98 29.62 -22.97
C ASP A 82 -4.70 29.80 -21.62
N GLN A 83 -5.77 30.59 -21.57
CA GLN A 83 -6.54 30.81 -20.34
C GLN A 83 -7.06 29.49 -19.75
N GLN A 84 -7.55 28.59 -20.61
CA GLN A 84 -8.01 27.25 -20.20
C GLN A 84 -6.90 26.39 -19.57
N TYR A 85 -5.64 26.58 -19.99
CA TYR A 85 -4.51 25.89 -19.37
C TYR A 85 -4.33 26.37 -17.93
N ARG A 86 -4.36 27.69 -17.71
CA ARG A 86 -4.24 28.29 -16.38
C ARG A 86 -5.36 27.85 -15.44
N GLU A 87 -6.61 27.88 -15.91
CA GLU A 87 -7.78 27.45 -15.14
C GLU A 87 -7.68 25.99 -14.72
N LYS A 88 -7.24 25.10 -15.62
CA LYS A 88 -7.08 23.66 -15.30
C LYS A 88 -5.92 23.39 -14.35
N VAL A 89 -4.80 24.11 -14.46
CA VAL A 89 -3.67 23.98 -13.52
C VAL A 89 -4.07 24.43 -12.12
N VAL A 90 -4.75 25.57 -12.00
CA VAL A 90 -5.27 26.07 -10.71
C VAL A 90 -6.28 25.08 -10.12
N LYS A 91 -7.21 24.58 -10.94
CA LYS A 91 -8.19 23.58 -10.49
C LYS A 91 -7.51 22.29 -10.03
N ARG A 92 -6.52 21.79 -10.77
CA ARG A 92 -5.75 20.60 -10.41
C ARG A 92 -5.07 20.79 -9.06
N ASP A 93 -4.38 21.91 -8.86
CA ASP A 93 -3.71 22.22 -7.59
C ASP A 93 -4.71 22.27 -6.43
N GLU A 94 -5.84 22.96 -6.61
CA GLU A 94 -6.87 23.07 -5.56
C GLU A 94 -7.53 21.72 -5.24
N ASP A 95 -7.94 20.96 -6.25
CA ASP A 95 -8.61 19.67 -6.06
C ASP A 95 -7.66 18.66 -5.39
N LEU A 96 -6.39 18.62 -5.79
CA LEU A 96 -5.37 17.79 -5.14
C LEU A 96 -5.12 18.25 -3.70
N PHE A 97 -4.95 19.56 -3.46
CA PHE A 97 -4.72 20.09 -2.12
C PHE A 97 -5.85 19.73 -1.16
N GLN A 98 -7.11 20.00 -1.54
CA GLN A 98 -8.25 19.75 -0.66
C GLN A 98 -8.45 18.24 -0.41
N THR A 99 -8.30 17.41 -1.44
CA THR A 99 -8.41 15.95 -1.28
C THR A 99 -7.28 15.40 -0.41
N GLY A 100 -6.03 15.82 -0.66
CA GLY A 100 -4.87 15.44 0.14
C GLY A 100 -4.96 15.90 1.59
N ARG A 101 -5.51 17.10 1.82
CA ARG A 101 -5.80 17.63 3.16
C ARG A 101 -6.80 16.75 3.89
N LEU A 102 -7.91 16.38 3.26
CA LEU A 102 -8.92 15.51 3.88
C LEU A 102 -8.35 14.13 4.24
N ILE A 103 -7.53 13.54 3.37
CA ILE A 103 -6.85 12.26 3.64
C ILE A 103 -5.86 12.40 4.81
N THR A 104 -5.03 13.45 4.80
CA THR A 104 -4.05 13.71 5.86
C THR A 104 -4.72 13.93 7.22
N CYS A 105 -5.79 14.73 7.24
CA CYS A 105 -6.61 14.94 8.43
C CYS A 105 -7.34 13.65 8.86
N GLY A 106 -7.79 12.83 7.92
CA GLY A 106 -8.38 11.53 8.21
C GLY A 106 -7.39 10.55 8.85
N LEU A 107 -6.13 10.54 8.40
CA LEU A 107 -5.06 9.80 9.07
C LEU A 107 -4.83 10.34 10.49
N TYR A 108 -4.78 11.67 10.66
CA TYR A 108 -4.65 12.30 11.98
C TYR A 108 -5.75 11.84 12.94
N VAL A 109 -7.02 11.85 12.52
CA VAL A 109 -8.12 11.35 13.37
C VAL A 109 -7.96 9.87 13.68
N ASN A 110 -7.55 9.04 12.72
CA ASN A 110 -7.27 7.63 12.98
C ASN A 110 -6.10 7.43 13.94
N ILE A 111 -5.09 8.30 13.96
CA ILE A 111 -4.02 8.28 14.97
C ILE A 111 -4.56 8.64 16.35
N ILE A 112 -5.44 9.63 16.44
CA ILE A 112 -6.07 9.99 17.72
C ILE A 112 -6.91 8.83 18.28
N LEU A 113 -7.75 8.20 17.44
CA LEU A 113 -8.62 7.09 17.84
C LEU A 113 -7.86 5.77 18.05
N GLY A 114 -6.86 5.50 17.20
CA GLY A 114 -6.16 4.23 17.11
C GLY A 114 -4.87 4.14 17.92
N ASP A 115 -4.21 5.25 18.25
CA ASP A 115 -2.95 5.24 19.00
C ASP A 115 -3.06 6.03 20.32
N TYR A 116 -3.50 7.28 20.22
CA TYR A 116 -3.52 8.20 21.35
C TYR A 116 -4.57 7.78 22.41
N LEU A 117 -5.83 7.62 22.01
CA LEU A 117 -6.91 7.19 22.92
C LEU A 117 -6.64 5.82 23.52
N ARG A 118 -6.10 4.88 22.73
CA ARG A 118 -5.68 3.57 23.23
C ARG A 118 -4.68 3.68 24.37
N THR A 119 -3.72 4.60 24.25
CA THR A 119 -2.69 4.81 25.27
C THR A 119 -3.26 5.47 26.52
N ILE A 120 -4.01 6.57 26.37
CA ILE A 120 -4.51 7.31 27.54
C ILE A 120 -5.60 6.55 28.31
N LEU A 121 -6.28 5.60 27.65
CA LEU A 121 -7.20 4.64 28.27
C LEU A 121 -6.53 3.31 28.66
N ASN A 122 -5.22 3.19 28.52
CA ASN A 122 -4.45 1.99 28.90
C ASN A 122 -4.92 0.69 28.21
N LEU A 123 -5.46 0.78 26.99
CA LEU A 123 -6.02 -0.38 26.26
C LEU A 123 -4.96 -1.38 25.81
N ASN A 124 -3.70 -0.94 25.66
CA ASN A 124 -2.59 -1.81 25.29
C ASN A 124 -2.17 -2.78 26.42
N SER A 125 -2.62 -2.54 27.66
CA SER A 125 -2.40 -3.45 28.79
C SER A 125 -3.61 -4.31 29.14
N ASN A 126 -4.63 -4.35 28.26
CA ASN A 126 -5.87 -5.07 28.53
C ASN A 126 -5.58 -6.57 28.80
N PRO A 127 -6.00 -7.12 29.96
CA PRO A 127 -5.79 -8.53 30.28
C PRO A 127 -6.57 -9.46 29.33
N VAL A 128 -7.65 -8.97 28.71
CA VAL A 128 -8.46 -9.71 27.74
C VAL A 128 -7.98 -9.43 26.32
N ASN A 129 -8.01 -10.44 25.45
CA ASN A 129 -7.68 -10.27 24.03
C ASN A 129 -8.82 -9.53 23.32
N SER A 130 -8.72 -8.19 23.30
CA SER A 130 -9.73 -7.31 22.74
C SER A 130 -9.10 -6.22 21.88
N ASN A 131 -9.63 -6.08 20.67
CA ASN A 131 -9.36 -4.97 19.76
C ASN A 131 -10.34 -3.79 19.99
N TRP A 132 -11.09 -3.77 21.10
CA TRP A 132 -12.01 -2.69 21.38
C TRP A 132 -11.28 -1.33 21.35
N THR A 133 -11.94 -0.35 20.73
CA THR A 133 -11.54 1.04 20.70
C THR A 133 -12.78 1.93 20.74
N LEU A 134 -12.63 3.16 21.25
CA LEU A 134 -13.67 4.18 21.18
C LEU A 134 -13.66 4.78 19.77
N ASP A 135 -14.66 4.45 18.96
CA ASP A 135 -14.85 5.04 17.63
C ASP A 135 -16.20 5.77 17.56
N PRO A 136 -16.23 7.10 17.73
CA PRO A 136 -17.45 7.92 17.70
C PRO A 136 -18.23 7.90 16.38
N ARG A 137 -17.62 7.34 15.32
CA ARG A 137 -18.18 7.29 13.96
C ARG A 137 -19.10 6.10 13.74
N LYS A 138 -19.00 5.05 14.57
CA LYS A 138 -19.84 3.84 14.42
C LYS A 138 -21.32 4.19 14.58
N ALA A 139 -22.16 3.51 13.79
CA ALA A 139 -23.59 3.51 14.01
C ALA A 139 -23.86 2.68 15.27
N PHE A 140 -24.51 3.27 16.27
CA PHE A 140 -24.96 2.56 17.46
C PHE A 140 -26.28 1.84 17.12
N GLU A 141 -26.16 0.78 16.32
CA GLU A 141 -27.30 -0.05 15.90
C GLU A 141 -27.89 -0.78 17.11
N GLY A 142 -29.17 -0.53 17.41
CA GLY A 142 -29.90 -1.15 18.53
C GLY A 142 -30.24 -0.21 19.68
N GLU A 143 -29.68 1.00 19.69
CA GLU A 143 -29.89 1.96 20.76
C GLU A 143 -30.70 3.16 20.26
N HIS A 144 -32.03 2.97 20.20
CA HIS A 144 -33.03 4.05 20.20
C HIS A 144 -33.00 4.84 21.53
N ILE A 145 -31.81 5.16 22.06
CA ILE A 145 -31.63 5.76 23.39
C ILE A 145 -32.31 7.13 23.47
N PHE A 146 -32.42 7.84 22.34
CA PHE A 146 -33.02 9.17 22.30
C PHE A 146 -34.24 9.26 21.37
N ASP A 147 -34.21 8.68 20.16
CA ASP A 147 -35.38 8.55 19.26
C ASP A 147 -35.15 7.54 18.09
N GLN A 148 -36.10 7.48 17.14
CA GLN A 148 -36.02 6.65 15.93
C GLN A 148 -34.92 7.08 14.94
N LYS A 149 -34.35 8.29 15.09
CA LYS A 149 -33.34 8.86 14.19
C LYS A 149 -31.91 8.64 14.69
N GLY A 150 -31.74 8.20 15.95
CA GLY A 150 -30.42 7.95 16.56
C GLY A 150 -29.67 9.23 16.92
N ILE A 151 -28.42 9.10 17.37
CA ILE A 151 -27.61 10.26 17.76
C ILE A 151 -27.19 11.05 16.49
N PRO A 152 -27.44 12.38 16.39
CA PRO A 152 -27.05 13.18 15.24
C PRO A 152 -25.56 13.10 14.89
N MET A 153 -25.23 13.33 13.62
CA MET A 153 -23.87 13.42 13.07
C MET A 153 -23.73 14.68 12.23
N GLY A 154 -22.51 15.21 12.08
CA GLY A 154 -22.25 16.37 11.23
C GLY A 154 -22.89 17.69 11.71
N MET A 155 -23.19 17.81 13.01
CA MET A 155 -23.87 18.98 13.61
C MET A 155 -22.93 20.18 13.85
N GLY A 156 -21.65 20.07 13.49
CA GLY A 156 -20.60 21.04 13.78
C GLY A 156 -19.66 20.59 14.91
N ASN A 157 -18.44 21.13 14.92
CA ASN A 157 -17.36 20.76 15.83
C ASN A 157 -16.97 21.92 16.78
N GLN A 158 -17.95 22.74 17.16
CA GLN A 158 -17.72 23.84 18.10
C GLN A 158 -17.64 23.31 19.53
N VAL A 159 -16.72 23.85 20.32
CA VAL A 159 -16.55 23.52 21.74
C VAL A 159 -16.78 24.77 22.60
N SER A 160 -17.24 24.58 23.84
CA SER A 160 -17.47 25.70 24.75
C SER A 160 -16.15 26.31 25.25
N ALA A 161 -16.23 27.52 25.83
CA ALA A 161 -15.05 28.15 26.43
C ALA A 161 -14.52 27.38 27.64
N GLU A 162 -15.41 26.72 28.40
CA GLU A 162 -15.06 25.80 29.49
C GLU A 162 -14.28 24.59 28.97
N PHE A 163 -14.70 23.99 27.84
CA PHE A 163 -13.96 22.89 27.22
C PHE A 163 -12.55 23.27 26.79
N ASN A 164 -12.32 24.52 26.35
CA ASN A 164 -10.95 24.99 26.08
C ASN A 164 -10.04 24.84 27.31
N PHE A 165 -10.58 25.03 28.52
CA PHE A 165 -9.81 24.94 29.76
C PHE A 165 -9.53 23.50 30.15
N VAL A 166 -10.42 22.57 29.80
CA VAL A 166 -10.22 21.13 30.01
C VAL A 166 -8.95 20.62 29.34
N TYR A 167 -8.55 21.17 28.18
CA TYR A 167 -7.36 20.74 27.41
C TYR A 167 -6.03 21.40 27.82
N ARG A 168 -6.00 22.20 28.90
CA ARG A 168 -4.77 22.90 29.33
C ARG A 168 -3.89 22.01 30.21
N TRP A 169 -3.35 20.94 29.64
CA TRP A 169 -2.61 19.90 30.35
C TRP A 169 -1.14 20.22 30.56
N HIS A 170 -0.82 21.41 31.06
CA HIS A 170 0.57 21.83 31.24
C HIS A 170 1.35 20.94 32.25
N CYS A 171 0.64 20.24 33.15
CA CYS A 171 1.23 19.24 34.04
C CYS A 171 1.72 17.98 33.33
N ALA A 172 1.26 17.71 32.10
CA ALA A 172 1.69 16.57 31.30
C ALA A 172 3.03 16.79 30.58
N VAL A 173 3.63 17.99 30.71
CA VAL A 173 4.96 18.26 30.19
C VAL A 173 6.00 17.43 30.96
N SER A 174 6.89 16.76 30.23
CA SER A 174 7.91 15.90 30.83
C SER A 174 9.00 16.72 31.55
N ASN A 175 9.74 16.09 32.46
CA ASN A 175 10.90 16.73 33.11
C ASN A 175 11.95 17.20 32.09
N ARG A 176 12.12 16.43 31.01
CA ARG A 176 13.02 16.79 29.91
C ARG A 176 12.56 18.07 29.22
N ASP A 177 11.28 18.12 28.84
CA ASP A 177 10.71 19.27 28.14
C ASP A 177 10.65 20.51 29.04
N GLN A 178 10.45 20.32 30.35
CA GLN A 178 10.61 21.40 31.34
C GLN A 178 12.01 21.98 31.29
N LYS A 179 13.05 21.14 31.33
CA LYS A 179 14.44 21.60 31.25
C LYS A 179 14.70 22.36 29.95
N TRP A 180 14.19 21.86 28.82
CA TRP A 180 14.29 22.57 27.55
C TRP A 180 13.63 23.97 27.62
N MET A 181 12.43 24.09 28.21
CA MET A 181 11.77 25.39 28.37
C MET A 181 12.56 26.36 29.25
N GLU A 182 13.18 25.87 30.32
CA GLU A 182 13.99 26.65 31.24
C GLU A 182 15.23 27.25 30.56
N GLU A 183 15.73 26.62 29.48
CA GLU A 183 16.81 27.12 28.64
C GLU A 183 16.29 27.99 27.47
N PHE A 184 15.20 27.55 26.83
CA PHE A 184 14.61 28.21 25.66
C PHE A 184 14.06 29.60 25.98
N ILE A 185 13.35 29.77 27.10
CA ILE A 185 12.71 31.06 27.43
C ILE A 185 13.77 32.17 27.62
N PRO A 186 14.80 32.01 28.48
CA PRO A 186 15.86 33.02 28.62
C PRO A 186 16.60 33.28 27.31
N LYS A 187 16.98 32.21 26.59
CA LYS A 187 17.84 32.29 25.40
C LYS A 187 17.11 32.87 24.17
N LYS A 188 15.94 32.32 23.82
CA LYS A 188 15.25 32.59 22.56
C LYS A 188 14.14 33.63 22.68
N ILE A 189 13.36 33.61 23.77
CA ILE A 189 12.25 34.55 23.96
C ILE A 189 12.75 35.86 24.58
N MET A 190 13.63 35.77 25.58
CA MET A 190 14.14 36.94 26.29
C MET A 190 15.45 37.47 25.72
N GLU A 191 16.02 36.79 24.71
CA GLU A 191 17.26 37.18 24.02
C GLU A 191 18.43 37.40 24.99
N GLY A 192 18.53 36.56 26.02
CA GLY A 192 19.59 36.59 27.04
C GLY A 192 19.48 37.72 28.08
N ARG A 193 18.39 38.50 28.07
CA ARG A 193 18.17 39.60 29.03
C ARG A 193 17.94 39.14 30.47
N ILE A 194 17.59 37.87 30.66
CA ILE A 194 17.46 37.22 31.97
C ILE A 194 18.25 35.92 31.94
N GLN A 195 18.68 35.44 33.11
CA GLN A 195 19.33 34.14 33.25
C GLN A 195 18.33 33.05 33.64
N HIS A 196 17.31 33.41 34.42
CA HIS A 196 16.29 32.48 34.90
C HIS A 196 14.87 33.05 34.74
N TRP A 197 13.89 32.19 34.43
CA TRP A 197 12.51 32.61 34.14
C TRP A 197 11.85 33.40 35.27
N SER A 198 12.28 33.21 36.53
CA SER A 198 11.74 33.90 37.70
C SER A 198 12.17 35.36 37.83
N GLU A 199 13.16 35.81 37.05
CA GLU A 199 13.68 37.18 37.08
C GLU A 199 12.76 38.16 36.33
N ALA A 200 11.95 37.67 35.39
CA ALA A 200 11.08 38.51 34.58
C ALA A 200 9.69 38.68 35.19
N SER A 201 9.16 39.90 35.11
CA SER A 201 7.75 40.14 35.44
C SER A 201 6.81 39.49 34.41
N PRO A 202 5.57 39.14 34.79
CA PRO A 202 4.54 38.67 33.87
C PRO A 202 4.39 39.49 32.58
N ASP A 203 4.40 40.83 32.69
CA ASP A 203 4.24 41.71 31.54
C ASP A 203 5.46 41.74 30.61
N GLU A 204 6.66 41.61 31.17
CA GLU A 204 7.88 41.50 30.37
C GLU A 204 7.92 40.19 29.58
N LEU A 205 7.56 39.06 30.21
CA LEU A 205 7.44 37.77 29.52
C LEU A 205 6.40 37.84 28.41
N ARG A 206 5.22 38.42 28.68
CA ARG A 206 4.15 38.60 27.68
C ARG A 206 4.63 39.40 26.47
N ARG A 207 5.24 40.57 26.71
CA ARG A 207 5.74 41.43 25.62
C ARG A 207 6.83 40.74 24.81
N SER A 208 7.74 40.03 25.48
CA SER A 208 8.84 39.33 24.83
C SER A 208 8.35 38.15 23.98
N MET A 209 7.36 37.39 24.45
CA MET A 209 6.68 36.36 23.65
C MET A 209 5.99 36.95 22.41
N ILE A 210 5.29 38.07 22.55
CA ILE A 210 4.65 38.75 21.41
C ILE A 210 5.71 39.22 20.40
N TYR A 211 6.78 39.86 20.87
CA TYR A 211 7.87 40.33 20.02
C TYR A 211 8.55 39.17 19.28
N TRP A 212 8.91 38.12 20.00
CA TRP A 212 9.46 36.90 19.41
C TRP A 212 8.52 36.31 18.35
N ALA A 213 7.22 36.20 18.64
CA ALA A 213 6.24 35.69 17.68
C ALA A 213 6.08 36.56 16.44
N ILE A 214 6.23 37.89 16.54
CA ILE A 214 6.24 38.81 15.39
C ILE A 214 7.47 38.56 14.53
N LYS A 215 8.67 38.49 15.13
CA LYS A 215 9.93 38.18 14.44
C LYS A 215 9.88 36.85 13.68
N GLN A 216 9.21 35.84 14.24
CA GLN A 216 9.00 34.57 13.52
C GLN A 216 8.00 34.70 12.36
N LYS A 217 7.02 35.59 12.44
CA LYS A 217 6.04 35.82 11.35
C LYS A 217 6.62 36.57 10.16
N GLU A 218 7.67 37.37 10.38
CA GLU A 218 8.39 38.08 9.31
C GLU A 218 9.15 37.11 8.39
N GLN A 219 9.46 35.91 8.86
CA GLN A 219 10.08 34.86 8.05
C GLN A 219 9.02 34.03 7.31
N ASP A 220 9.36 33.65 6.08
CA ASP A 220 8.57 32.68 5.33
C ASP A 220 8.53 31.32 6.04
N PRO A 221 7.40 30.60 6.04
CA PRO A 221 7.28 29.33 6.76
C PRO A 221 8.33 28.27 6.43
N GLU A 222 8.86 28.26 5.20
CA GLU A 222 9.88 27.30 4.73
C GLU A 222 11.33 27.71 5.05
N ASP A 223 11.52 28.91 5.62
CA ASP A 223 12.82 29.39 6.09
C ASP A 223 12.98 29.30 7.61
N ARG A 224 11.86 29.16 8.35
CA ARG A 224 11.87 29.04 9.82
C ARG A 224 12.58 27.75 10.26
N THR A 225 13.38 27.86 11.32
CA THR A 225 14.08 26.74 11.96
C THR A 225 13.58 26.51 13.40
N PHE A 226 13.93 25.36 13.98
CA PHE A 226 13.70 25.04 15.40
C PHE A 226 14.87 24.19 15.93
N GLU A 227 14.96 24.07 17.26
CA GLU A 227 16.09 23.42 17.93
C GLU A 227 16.06 21.89 17.81
N ASP A 228 17.23 21.26 17.80
CA ASP A 228 17.45 19.81 17.95
C ASP A 228 17.38 19.38 19.43
N ALA A 229 17.67 18.10 19.66
CA ALA A 229 17.75 17.48 20.98
C ALA A 229 18.72 18.18 21.95
N GLU A 230 19.75 18.85 21.42
CA GLU A 230 20.78 19.55 22.19
C GLU A 230 20.59 21.07 22.23
N GLY A 231 19.44 21.58 21.79
CA GLY A 231 19.13 23.02 21.83
C GLY A 231 19.83 23.83 20.73
N LYS A 232 20.23 23.21 19.61
CA LYS A 232 20.87 23.88 18.46
C LYS A 232 19.87 23.99 17.31
N ASP A 233 19.82 25.12 16.62
CA ASP A 233 18.91 25.25 15.47
C ASP A 233 19.27 24.25 14.36
N ILE A 234 18.30 23.45 13.92
CA ILE A 234 18.51 22.49 12.83
C ILE A 234 18.62 23.26 11.50
N PRO A 235 19.74 23.15 10.78
CA PRO A 235 19.88 23.80 9.48
C PRO A 235 19.00 23.09 8.43
N ARG A 236 18.35 23.89 7.58
CA ARG A 236 17.67 23.37 6.39
C ARG A 236 18.69 23.07 5.28
N GLN A 237 18.40 22.05 4.50
CA GLN A 237 19.13 21.70 3.28
C GLN A 237 18.80 22.67 2.14
N GLU A 238 19.53 22.56 1.01
CA GLU A 238 19.30 23.40 -0.18
C GLU A 238 17.87 23.28 -0.73
N ASN A 239 17.27 22.09 -0.64
CA ASN A 239 15.88 21.83 -1.02
C ASN A 239 14.84 22.34 0.01
N LYS A 240 15.27 23.14 0.99
CA LYS A 240 14.48 23.67 2.11
C LYS A 240 13.96 22.65 3.12
N GLN A 241 14.30 21.37 3.00
CA GLN A 241 13.91 20.36 4.00
C GLN A 241 14.91 20.27 5.15
N PHE A 242 14.47 19.78 6.30
CA PHE A 242 15.37 19.38 7.37
C PHE A 242 16.03 18.03 7.07
N PRO A 243 17.27 17.80 7.51
CA PRO A 243 17.85 16.46 7.54
C PRO A 243 17.01 15.53 8.43
N ASP A 244 16.90 14.26 8.05
CA ASP A 244 16.06 13.29 8.75
C ASP A 244 16.62 12.95 10.14
N ASP A 245 17.95 12.81 10.26
CA ASP A 245 18.60 12.34 11.50
C ASP A 245 18.14 13.11 12.76
N PRO A 246 18.20 14.45 12.81
CA PRO A 246 17.73 15.18 14.00
C PRO A 246 16.21 15.11 14.20
N LEU A 247 15.41 14.99 13.14
CA LEU A 247 13.96 14.83 13.27
C LEU A 247 13.60 13.48 13.87
N ILE A 248 14.27 12.42 13.42
CA ILE A 248 14.10 11.07 13.97
C ILE A 248 14.54 11.03 15.43
N GLU A 249 15.66 11.67 15.77
CA GLU A 249 16.13 11.73 17.16
C GLU A 249 15.07 12.39 18.06
N LEU A 250 14.55 13.57 17.67
CA LEU A 250 13.50 14.27 18.41
C LEU A 250 12.24 13.41 18.63
N LEU A 251 11.82 12.65 17.61
CA LEU A 251 10.66 11.75 17.70
C LEU A 251 10.95 10.56 18.62
N CYS A 252 12.15 9.98 18.54
CA CYS A 252 12.56 8.86 19.40
C CYS A 252 12.67 9.29 20.87
N GLU A 253 13.25 10.46 21.14
CA GLU A 253 13.29 10.99 22.49
C GLU A 253 11.89 11.30 23.02
N GLY A 254 10.96 11.74 22.17
CA GLY A 254 9.54 11.86 22.54
C GLY A 254 8.94 10.53 23.01
N THR A 255 9.27 9.42 22.34
CA THR A 255 8.83 8.07 22.73
C THR A 255 9.53 7.55 23.99
N ASP A 256 10.81 7.87 24.18
CA ASP A 256 11.61 7.39 25.32
C ASP A 256 11.29 8.11 26.64
N ASN A 257 10.66 9.28 26.58
CA ASN A 257 10.36 10.09 27.76
C ASN A 257 8.88 9.96 28.18
N VAL A 258 8.66 9.79 29.48
CA VAL A 258 7.32 9.70 30.05
C VAL A 258 6.76 11.11 30.27
N ALA A 259 5.50 11.31 29.89
CA ALA A 259 4.76 12.54 30.17
C ALA A 259 4.64 12.82 31.67
N GLY A 260 4.48 14.08 32.05
CA GLY A 260 4.21 14.46 33.43
C GLY A 260 2.86 13.92 33.93
N ALA A 261 2.75 13.67 35.23
CA ALA A 261 1.50 13.23 35.85
C ALA A 261 0.53 14.41 36.06
N TYR A 262 -0.77 14.14 36.07
CA TYR A 262 -1.76 15.13 36.51
C TYR A 262 -1.71 15.34 38.02
N GLY A 263 -2.22 16.49 38.46
CA GLY A 263 -2.44 16.79 39.86
C GLY A 263 -1.86 18.14 40.28
N ALA A 264 -2.22 18.52 41.50
CA ALA A 264 -1.78 19.78 42.10
C ALA A 264 -0.24 19.85 42.20
N ARG A 265 0.30 21.06 42.04
CA ARG A 265 1.74 21.36 42.15
C ARG A 265 2.65 20.62 41.16
N ASN A 266 2.11 20.13 40.05
CA ASN A 266 2.88 19.38 39.03
C ASN A 266 3.00 20.10 37.67
N VAL A 267 2.67 21.39 37.59
CA VAL A 267 2.90 22.21 36.38
C VAL A 267 4.35 22.76 36.41
N PRO A 268 5.11 22.70 35.30
CA PRO A 268 6.44 23.30 35.22
C PRO A 268 6.45 24.76 35.70
N ALA A 269 7.40 25.11 36.56
CA ALA A 269 7.43 26.43 37.19
C ALA A 269 7.59 27.57 36.16
N ALA A 270 8.30 27.30 35.06
CA ALA A 270 8.42 28.20 33.91
C ALA A 270 7.06 28.59 33.28
N LEU A 271 6.02 27.76 33.44
CA LEU A 271 4.66 28.02 32.94
C LEU A 271 3.76 28.73 33.96
N LYS A 272 4.26 29.10 35.15
CA LYS A 272 3.49 29.83 36.18
C LYS A 272 2.77 31.07 35.62
N PHE A 273 3.43 31.80 34.72
CA PHE A 273 2.81 32.95 34.06
C PHE A 273 1.60 32.56 33.20
N VAL A 274 1.69 31.45 32.47
CA VAL A 274 0.61 30.91 31.62
C VAL A 274 -0.58 30.49 32.50
N GLU A 275 -0.32 29.84 33.64
CA GLU A 275 -1.36 29.47 34.61
C GLU A 275 -2.12 30.71 35.14
N ASN A 276 -1.38 31.77 35.52
CA ASN A 276 -1.98 33.02 35.98
C ASN A 276 -2.85 33.69 34.90
N LEU A 277 -2.41 33.64 33.63
CA LEU A 277 -3.22 34.12 32.51
C LEU A 277 -4.47 33.25 32.33
N GLY A 278 -4.39 31.94 32.53
CA GLY A 278 -5.54 31.05 32.45
C GLY A 278 -6.63 31.40 33.47
N ILE A 279 -6.24 31.63 34.71
CA ILE A 279 -7.16 32.09 35.77
C ILE A 279 -7.80 33.43 35.39
N LYS A 280 -6.98 34.43 35.03
CA LYS A 280 -7.50 35.76 34.63
C LYS A 280 -8.46 35.66 33.44
N GLN A 281 -8.11 34.87 32.44
CA GLN A 281 -8.95 34.69 31.25
C GLN A 281 -10.29 34.05 31.60
N GLY A 282 -10.31 33.07 32.51
CA GLY A 282 -11.53 32.43 32.97
C GLY A 282 -12.48 33.41 33.66
N ARG A 283 -11.92 34.30 34.50
CA ARG A 283 -12.68 35.39 35.14
C ARG A 283 -13.23 36.39 34.12
N GLU A 284 -12.42 36.82 33.16
CA GLU A 284 -12.82 37.75 32.10
C GLU A 284 -13.95 37.19 31.22
N TRP A 285 -13.91 35.89 30.93
CA TRP A 285 -14.94 35.21 30.15
C TRP A 285 -16.19 34.84 30.96
N GLY A 286 -16.15 34.97 32.29
CA GLY A 286 -17.26 34.59 33.17
C GLY A 286 -17.55 33.10 33.15
N LEU A 287 -16.50 32.27 33.11
CA LEU A 287 -16.66 30.81 33.12
C LEU A 287 -17.30 30.30 34.41
N ALA A 288 -17.94 29.14 34.32
CA ALA A 288 -18.53 28.46 35.46
C ALA A 288 -17.53 28.22 36.61
N THR A 289 -18.04 28.06 37.83
CA THR A 289 -17.28 27.48 38.94
C THR A 289 -17.03 26.00 38.70
N PHE A 290 -16.09 25.42 39.44
CA PHE A 290 -15.73 24.02 39.29
C PHE A 290 -16.91 23.09 39.65
N ASN A 291 -17.66 23.39 40.71
CA ASN A 291 -18.84 22.61 41.08
C ASN A 291 -20.01 22.77 40.11
N GLU A 292 -20.24 23.95 39.54
CA GLU A 292 -21.25 24.14 38.48
C GLU A 292 -20.93 23.28 37.24
N PHE A 293 -19.65 23.25 36.83
CA PHE A 293 -19.21 22.42 35.72
C PHE A 293 -19.35 20.92 36.02
N ARG A 294 -18.99 20.48 37.23
CA ARG A 294 -19.21 19.10 37.67
C ARG A 294 -20.69 18.73 37.67
N ARG A 295 -21.55 19.61 38.18
CA ARG A 295 -23.01 19.43 38.17
C ARG A 295 -23.56 19.29 36.75
N PHE A 296 -23.06 20.08 35.80
CA PHE A 296 -23.43 19.97 34.39
C PHE A 296 -23.14 18.57 33.81
N PHE A 297 -22.02 17.96 34.19
CA PHE A 297 -21.66 16.58 33.82
C PHE A 297 -22.28 15.49 34.71
N ASN A 298 -23.25 15.84 35.59
CA ASN A 298 -23.82 14.92 36.58
C ASN A 298 -22.77 14.27 37.52
N LEU A 299 -21.66 14.96 37.74
CA LEU A 299 -20.62 14.54 38.69
C LEU A 299 -20.95 15.00 40.10
N LYS A 300 -20.47 14.25 41.10
CA LYS A 300 -20.61 14.62 42.52
C LYS A 300 -19.95 15.99 42.76
N GLU A 301 -20.74 16.97 43.20
CA GLU A 301 -20.19 18.23 43.69
C GLU A 301 -19.37 18.03 44.96
N PHE A 302 -18.26 18.73 45.06
CA PHE A 302 -17.41 18.68 46.25
C PHE A 302 -18.00 19.50 47.38
N LYS A 303 -18.11 18.90 48.56
CA LYS A 303 -18.65 19.55 49.77
C LYS A 303 -17.58 19.98 50.76
N SER A 304 -16.31 19.62 50.53
CA SER A 304 -15.16 20.14 51.27
C SER A 304 -13.90 20.18 50.39
N PHE A 305 -12.91 21.00 50.76
CA PHE A 305 -11.65 21.12 50.00
C PHE A 305 -10.83 19.82 49.98
N LYS A 306 -10.90 19.00 51.02
CA LYS A 306 -10.26 17.67 51.05
C LYS A 306 -10.87 16.69 50.06
N GLU A 307 -12.12 16.87 49.65
CA GLU A 307 -12.70 16.05 48.58
C GLU A 307 -12.16 16.45 47.19
N ILE A 308 -11.73 17.70 47.00
CA ILE A 308 -11.09 18.15 45.75
C ILE A 308 -9.69 17.55 45.63
N ASN A 309 -8.90 17.63 46.70
CA ASN A 309 -7.57 17.05 46.75
C ASN A 309 -7.14 16.74 48.19
N SER A 310 -6.73 15.50 48.43
CA SER A 310 -6.30 15.03 49.75
C SER A 310 -4.82 15.30 50.09
N GLN A 311 -4.02 15.78 49.13
CA GLN A 311 -2.59 16.04 49.30
C GLN A 311 -2.34 17.13 50.37
N PRO A 312 -1.41 16.90 51.32
CA PRO A 312 -1.10 17.87 52.37
C PRO A 312 -0.78 19.29 51.85
N GLY A 313 -1.50 20.28 52.39
CA GLY A 313 -1.31 21.69 52.09
C GLY A 313 -2.08 22.20 50.87
N VAL A 314 -2.72 21.34 50.06
CA VAL A 314 -3.51 21.77 48.90
C VAL A 314 -4.90 22.22 49.34
N ALA A 315 -5.59 21.39 50.13
CA ALA A 315 -6.91 21.72 50.66
C ALA A 315 -6.89 22.98 51.54
N GLU A 316 -5.88 23.15 52.38
CA GLU A 316 -5.70 24.32 53.25
C GLU A 316 -5.45 25.60 52.43
N ALA A 317 -4.71 25.50 51.31
CA ALA A 317 -4.50 26.62 50.41
C ALA A 317 -5.79 27.03 49.69
N LEU A 318 -6.59 26.05 49.23
CA LEU A 318 -7.89 26.32 48.62
C LEU A 318 -8.85 26.97 49.63
N GLU A 319 -8.89 26.45 50.87
CA GLU A 319 -9.70 27.02 51.95
C GLU A 319 -9.34 28.48 52.24
N THR A 320 -8.04 28.77 52.33
CA THR A 320 -7.53 30.13 52.55
C THR A 320 -7.92 31.08 51.42
N LEU A 321 -7.90 30.62 50.16
CA LEU A 321 -8.14 31.46 48.98
C LEU A 321 -9.62 31.66 48.64
N TYR A 322 -10.45 30.64 48.87
CA TYR A 322 -11.82 30.59 48.36
C TYR A 322 -12.91 30.55 49.44
N GLY A 323 -12.59 30.14 50.67
CA GLY A 323 -13.50 30.05 51.81
C GLY A 323 -14.60 28.98 51.71
N HIS A 324 -15.14 28.71 50.51
CA HIS A 324 -16.11 27.64 50.24
C HIS A 324 -15.79 26.91 48.92
N PRO A 325 -15.98 25.58 48.80
CA PRO A 325 -15.70 24.82 47.57
C PRO A 325 -16.44 25.31 46.32
N ASP A 326 -17.66 25.83 46.46
CA ASP A 326 -18.42 26.39 45.33
C ASP A 326 -17.78 27.64 44.73
N ASN A 327 -16.89 28.34 45.46
CA ASN A 327 -16.19 29.51 44.96
C ASN A 327 -14.95 29.15 44.13
N VAL A 328 -14.56 27.87 44.09
CA VAL A 328 -13.38 27.43 43.32
C VAL A 328 -13.66 27.59 41.84
N GLU A 329 -12.85 28.39 41.17
CA GLU A 329 -12.95 28.66 39.73
C GLU A 329 -12.64 27.41 38.90
N LEU A 330 -13.27 27.26 37.74
CA LEU A 330 -13.09 26.09 36.87
C LEU A 330 -11.61 25.79 36.59
N TYR A 331 -10.83 26.78 36.16
CA TYR A 331 -9.42 26.55 35.81
C TYR A 331 -8.62 25.98 36.98
N VAL A 332 -8.78 26.57 38.17
CA VAL A 332 -8.06 26.14 39.38
C VAL A 332 -8.52 24.74 39.77
N GLY A 333 -9.83 24.50 39.79
CA GLY A 333 -10.41 23.19 40.08
C GLY A 333 -9.86 22.09 39.18
N LEU A 334 -9.79 22.32 37.86
CA LEU A 334 -9.25 21.36 36.90
C LEU A 334 -7.76 21.04 37.14
N MET A 335 -6.95 22.03 37.50
CA MET A 335 -5.51 21.83 37.75
C MET A 335 -5.20 21.17 39.10
N VAL A 336 -6.07 21.37 40.10
CA VAL A 336 -5.83 20.87 41.46
C VAL A 336 -6.62 19.63 41.82
N GLU A 337 -7.66 19.25 41.07
CA GLU A 337 -8.40 18.00 41.31
C GLU A 337 -7.42 16.82 41.41
N GLU A 338 -7.65 15.98 42.42
CA GLU A 338 -6.82 14.79 42.62
C GLU A 338 -6.83 13.88 41.39
N ALA A 339 -5.63 13.47 40.97
CA ALA A 339 -5.46 12.58 39.83
C ALA A 339 -6.08 11.21 40.12
N LYS A 340 -6.63 10.58 39.08
CA LYS A 340 -7.13 9.20 39.20
C LYS A 340 -5.98 8.24 39.47
N GLN A 341 -6.28 7.15 40.17
CA GLN A 341 -5.35 6.03 40.23
C GLN A 341 -5.35 5.28 38.89
N PRO A 342 -4.19 4.76 38.42
CA PRO A 342 -4.12 3.97 37.20
C PRO A 342 -5.07 2.76 37.22
N PHE A 343 -5.74 2.51 36.09
CA PHE A 343 -6.68 1.41 35.93
C PHE A 343 -6.56 0.80 34.52
N SER A 344 -6.56 -0.53 34.42
CA SER A 344 -6.42 -1.25 33.14
C SER A 344 -7.58 -2.22 32.88
N PRO A 345 -8.29 -2.10 31.75
CA PRO A 345 -8.32 -0.92 30.86
C PRO A 345 -9.14 0.22 31.48
N GLY A 346 -8.82 1.48 31.16
CA GLY A 346 -9.73 2.61 31.39
C GLY A 346 -9.09 3.91 31.89
N SER A 347 -7.88 3.87 32.44
CA SER A 347 -7.16 5.10 32.83
C SER A 347 -5.65 4.90 32.85
N GLY A 348 -4.99 5.36 31.78
CA GLY A 348 -3.52 5.35 31.64
C GLY A 348 -2.91 6.73 31.91
N LEU A 349 -3.49 7.78 31.33
CA LEU A 349 -3.03 9.17 31.53
C LEU A 349 -3.42 9.74 32.91
N CYS A 350 -4.46 9.16 33.52
CA CYS A 350 -4.89 9.45 34.89
C CYS A 350 -5.19 10.92 35.24
N PRO A 351 -5.91 11.71 34.41
CA PRO A 351 -6.33 13.04 34.83
C PRO A 351 -7.37 12.97 35.95
N GLY A 352 -7.70 14.12 36.56
CA GLY A 352 -8.83 14.24 37.49
C GLY A 352 -10.14 13.74 36.87
N PHE A 353 -11.11 13.37 37.71
CA PHE A 353 -12.36 12.76 37.22
C PHE A 353 -13.16 13.73 36.33
N THR A 354 -13.17 15.03 36.66
CA THR A 354 -13.83 16.05 35.84
C THR A 354 -13.23 16.15 34.45
N ILE A 355 -11.90 16.20 34.36
CA ILE A 355 -11.17 16.23 33.09
C ILE A 355 -11.46 14.95 32.30
N SER A 356 -11.36 13.78 32.93
CA SER A 356 -11.60 12.48 32.29
C SER A 356 -12.97 12.41 31.61
N GLU A 357 -14.03 12.77 32.34
CA GLU A 357 -15.41 12.71 31.83
C GLU A 357 -15.64 13.71 30.69
N ALA A 358 -15.18 14.96 30.87
CA ALA A 358 -15.37 16.01 29.88
C ALA A 358 -14.64 15.71 28.55
N ILE A 359 -13.40 15.23 28.59
CA ILE A 359 -12.65 14.90 27.36
C ILE A 359 -13.34 13.81 26.55
N LEU A 360 -13.90 12.78 27.21
CA LEU A 360 -14.57 11.70 26.49
C LEU A 360 -15.82 12.19 25.75
N ALA A 361 -16.62 13.04 26.40
CA ALA A 361 -17.78 13.68 25.76
C ALA A 361 -17.35 14.56 24.57
N ASP A 362 -16.27 15.32 24.73
CA ASP A 362 -15.75 16.21 23.69
C ASP A 362 -15.14 15.45 22.50
N ALA A 363 -14.38 14.39 22.74
CA ALA A 363 -13.84 13.54 21.68
C ALA A 363 -14.96 12.97 20.79
N VAL A 364 -16.10 12.61 21.39
CA VAL A 364 -17.30 12.23 20.65
C VAL A 364 -17.86 13.42 19.86
N ALA A 365 -18.03 14.58 20.49
CA ALA A 365 -18.57 15.77 19.83
C ALA A 365 -17.71 16.25 18.64
N LEU A 366 -16.38 16.30 18.79
CA LEU A 366 -15.45 16.75 17.75
C LEU A 366 -15.45 15.82 16.53
N VAL A 367 -15.38 14.50 16.75
CA VAL A 367 -15.29 13.52 15.66
C VAL A 367 -16.66 13.32 15.03
N ARG A 368 -17.71 13.11 15.84
CA ARG A 368 -19.06 12.84 15.33
C ARG A 368 -19.74 14.09 14.77
N GLY A 369 -19.41 15.27 15.31
CA GLY A 369 -19.93 16.55 14.86
C GLY A 369 -19.31 17.07 13.56
N ASP A 370 -18.11 16.60 13.18
CA ASP A 370 -17.49 16.96 11.91
C ASP A 370 -18.03 16.09 10.77
N ARG A 371 -18.57 16.73 9.73
CA ARG A 371 -19.10 16.01 8.56
C ARG A 371 -18.05 15.16 7.86
N PHE A 372 -16.78 15.59 7.83
CA PHE A 372 -15.72 14.88 7.11
C PHE A 372 -15.28 13.60 7.82
N TYR A 373 -15.50 13.50 9.13
CA TYR A 373 -15.22 12.29 9.91
C TYR A 373 -16.47 11.45 10.18
N SER A 374 -17.63 11.87 9.70
CA SER A 374 -18.91 11.16 9.88
C SER A 374 -19.63 10.94 8.55
N ILE A 375 -20.47 11.87 8.11
CA ILE A 375 -21.37 11.72 6.96
C ILE A 375 -20.61 11.61 5.63
N GLU A 376 -19.52 12.37 5.48
CA GLU A 376 -18.68 12.42 4.28
C GLU A 376 -17.42 11.54 4.40
N TRP A 377 -17.33 10.71 5.45
CA TRP A 377 -16.22 9.78 5.66
C TRP A 377 -16.34 8.58 4.72
N GLY A 378 -15.79 8.70 3.51
CA GLY A 378 -15.79 7.61 2.55
C GLY A 378 -15.07 7.90 1.23
N PRO A 379 -15.02 6.91 0.32
CA PRO A 379 -14.32 7.03 -0.95
C PRO A 379 -14.75 8.20 -1.82
N GLN A 380 -16.01 8.64 -1.75
CA GLN A 380 -16.49 9.78 -2.55
C GLN A 380 -15.70 11.07 -2.23
N SER A 381 -15.45 11.33 -0.95
CA SER A 381 -14.71 12.51 -0.50
C SER A 381 -13.20 12.30 -0.63
N LEU A 382 -12.74 11.11 -0.22
CA LEU A 382 -11.33 10.79 0.01
C LEU A 382 -10.63 10.07 -1.15
N THR A 383 -11.34 9.69 -2.22
CA THR A 383 -10.97 8.64 -3.20
C THR A 383 -10.95 7.24 -2.57
N LYS A 384 -11.14 6.20 -3.36
CA LYS A 384 -11.06 4.80 -2.88
C LYS A 384 -9.67 4.49 -2.36
N TRP A 385 -8.63 4.95 -3.07
CA TRP A 385 -7.25 4.80 -2.62
C TRP A 385 -6.98 5.53 -1.31
N GLY A 386 -7.34 6.81 -1.23
CA GLY A 386 -7.08 7.63 -0.04
C GLY A 386 -7.79 7.08 1.20
N PHE A 387 -9.03 6.60 1.04
CA PHE A 387 -9.77 5.94 2.12
C PHE A 387 -9.10 4.63 2.57
N ALA A 388 -8.67 3.78 1.64
CA ALA A 388 -7.99 2.53 1.95
C ALA A 388 -6.62 2.76 2.63
N GLU A 389 -5.83 3.73 2.17
CA GLU A 389 -4.50 4.04 2.73
C GLU A 389 -4.60 4.44 4.21
N ILE A 390 -5.60 5.23 4.60
CA ILE A 390 -5.74 5.69 5.99
C ILE A 390 -6.51 4.73 6.90
N THR A 391 -7.17 3.70 6.36
CA THR A 391 -7.97 2.75 7.14
C THR A 391 -7.11 1.97 8.14
N VAL A 392 -7.57 1.84 9.38
CA VAL A 392 -6.87 1.10 10.46
C VAL A 392 -7.01 -0.42 10.27
N ASP A 393 -6.04 -1.19 10.76
CA ASP A 393 -6.07 -2.66 10.74
C ASP A 393 -5.77 -3.19 12.14
N ASP A 394 -6.74 -3.86 12.76
CA ASP A 394 -6.60 -4.37 14.13
C ASP A 394 -5.49 -5.43 14.27
N ASN A 395 -5.05 -6.04 13.16
CA ASN A 395 -3.93 -6.99 13.14
C ASN A 395 -2.56 -6.30 13.16
N VAL A 396 -2.51 -4.96 13.04
CA VAL A 396 -1.30 -4.16 13.07
C VAL A 396 -1.39 -3.19 14.25
N ALA A 397 -0.46 -3.31 15.20
CA ALA A 397 -0.41 -2.45 16.40
C ALA A 397 -1.73 -2.37 17.21
N GLY A 398 -2.64 -3.35 17.08
CA GLY A 398 -3.96 -3.30 17.74
C GLY A 398 -4.87 -2.16 17.23
N GLY A 399 -4.70 -1.75 15.97
CA GLY A 399 -5.46 -0.66 15.35
C GLY A 399 -4.74 0.69 15.31
N GLY A 400 -3.47 0.75 15.72
CA GLY A 400 -2.63 1.94 15.59
C GLY A 400 -2.37 2.33 14.14
N ALA A 401 -2.22 3.62 13.87
CA ALA A 401 -2.07 4.21 12.53
C ALA A 401 -0.84 5.13 12.41
N LEU A 402 -0.22 5.56 13.52
CA LEU A 402 0.88 6.52 13.50
C LEU A 402 2.11 6.00 12.74
N TYR A 403 2.31 4.69 12.71
CA TYR A 403 3.36 4.06 11.91
C TYR A 403 3.26 4.42 10.41
N LYS A 404 2.04 4.60 9.87
CA LYS A 404 1.83 4.99 8.47
C LYS A 404 2.38 6.38 8.21
N LEU A 405 2.16 7.33 9.13
CA LEU A 405 2.72 8.67 9.04
C LEU A 405 4.26 8.62 9.07
N LEU A 406 4.82 7.96 10.09
CA LEU A 406 6.26 7.96 10.35
C LEU A 406 7.06 7.27 9.24
N MET A 407 6.62 6.09 8.79
CA MET A 407 7.31 5.34 7.75
C MET A 407 7.18 5.97 6.35
N ARG A 408 6.11 6.73 6.08
CA ARG A 408 5.95 7.48 4.83
C ARG A 408 6.75 8.80 4.84
N ALA A 409 6.77 9.49 5.97
CA ALA A 409 7.50 10.75 6.13
C ALA A 409 9.02 10.56 6.18
N PHE A 410 9.48 9.41 6.71
CA PHE A 410 10.89 9.07 6.87
C PHE A 410 11.17 7.67 6.29
N PRO A 411 11.13 7.54 4.95
CA PRO A 411 11.49 6.28 4.29
C PRO A 411 12.91 5.86 4.70
N GLN A 412 13.17 4.54 4.78
CA GLN A 412 14.46 3.92 5.17
C GLN A 412 14.78 3.91 6.66
N TRP A 413 14.09 4.69 7.50
CA TRP A 413 14.47 4.85 8.90
C TRP A 413 13.92 3.79 9.85
N TYR A 414 12.67 3.39 9.62
CA TYR A 414 11.98 2.46 10.49
C TYR A 414 11.97 1.06 9.87
N THR A 415 12.33 0.05 10.67
CA THR A 415 12.04 -1.34 10.31
C THR A 415 10.52 -1.58 10.41
N PRO A 416 9.95 -2.50 9.61
CA PRO A 416 8.50 -2.78 9.62
C PRO A 416 7.90 -3.11 10.99
N ASN A 417 8.70 -3.66 11.90
CA ASN A 417 8.33 -4.04 13.25
C ASN A 417 8.89 -3.10 14.34
N SER A 418 9.29 -1.87 13.99
CA SER A 418 9.86 -0.91 14.94
C SER A 418 8.86 -0.50 16.02
N VAL A 419 9.25 -0.62 17.29
CA VAL A 419 8.44 -0.15 18.43
C VAL A 419 8.23 1.36 18.39
N TYR A 420 9.22 2.11 17.89
CA TYR A 420 9.18 3.56 17.72
C TYR A 420 8.20 4.01 16.62
N ALA A 421 7.73 3.10 15.76
CA ALA A 421 6.70 3.41 14.77
C ALA A 421 5.34 2.83 15.17
N LEU A 422 5.30 1.59 15.66
CA LEU A 422 4.05 0.88 15.96
C LEU A 422 3.45 1.25 17.32
N TYR A 423 4.26 1.61 18.31
CA TYR A 423 3.82 1.97 19.66
C TYR A 423 4.51 3.24 20.21
N PRO A 424 4.57 4.35 19.45
CA PRO A 424 5.37 5.53 19.81
C PRO A 424 4.87 6.29 21.04
N PHE A 425 3.64 6.05 21.49
CA PHE A 425 3.09 6.62 22.73
C PHE A 425 3.39 5.77 23.98
N SER A 426 4.17 4.70 23.86
CA SER A 426 4.64 3.89 24.98
C SER A 426 6.14 3.67 24.84
N THR A 427 6.89 3.93 25.93
CA THR A 427 8.34 3.71 25.96
C THR A 427 8.67 2.27 25.51
N PRO A 428 9.83 2.04 24.86
CA PRO A 428 10.25 0.70 24.46
C PRO A 428 10.25 -0.31 25.63
N GLU A 429 10.63 0.12 26.83
CA GLU A 429 10.66 -0.67 28.06
C GLU A 429 9.24 -1.11 28.44
N ARG A 430 8.30 -0.17 28.50
CA ARG A 430 6.88 -0.47 28.77
C ARG A 430 6.32 -1.43 27.73
N THR A 431 6.59 -1.19 26.45
CA THR A 431 6.09 -2.09 25.39
C THR A 431 6.69 -3.49 25.51
N ARG A 432 7.95 -3.62 25.94
CA ARG A 432 8.58 -4.91 26.23
C ARG A 432 7.90 -5.64 27.38
N GLU A 433 7.58 -4.95 28.46
CA GLU A 433 6.82 -5.49 29.58
C GLU A 433 5.43 -5.99 29.12
N LEU A 434 4.73 -5.22 28.28
CA LEU A 434 3.42 -5.62 27.74
C LEU A 434 3.49 -6.87 26.87
N VAL A 435 4.56 -7.04 26.09
CA VAL A 435 4.79 -8.28 25.31
C VAL A 435 5.11 -9.46 26.24
N GLN A 436 5.99 -9.26 27.23
CA GLN A 436 6.38 -10.31 28.18
C GLN A 436 5.23 -10.81 29.04
N THR A 437 4.35 -9.89 29.47
CA THR A 437 3.13 -10.22 30.23
C THR A 437 2.02 -10.80 29.37
N GLY A 438 2.17 -10.80 28.05
CA GLY A 438 1.16 -11.29 27.12
C GLY A 438 -0.05 -10.35 26.97
N ALA A 439 0.06 -9.09 27.39
CA ALA A 439 -0.93 -8.05 27.09
C ALA A 439 -0.90 -7.69 25.59
N LEU A 440 0.31 -7.55 25.03
CA LEU A 440 0.54 -7.50 23.59
C LEU A 440 0.93 -8.89 23.09
N ARG A 441 -0.01 -9.57 22.44
CA ARG A 441 0.10 -11.00 22.08
C ARG A 441 0.61 -11.19 20.65
N ASN A 442 1.47 -12.19 20.45
CA ASN A 442 1.91 -12.66 19.13
C ASN A 442 2.55 -11.57 18.25
N VAL A 443 3.24 -10.61 18.88
CA VAL A 443 3.93 -9.52 18.19
C VAL A 443 5.43 -9.70 18.37
N GLU A 444 6.19 -9.72 17.28
CA GLU A 444 7.65 -9.62 17.32
C GLU A 444 8.03 -8.18 16.97
N LEU A 445 8.69 -7.48 17.89
CA LEU A 445 9.05 -6.07 17.76
C LEU A 445 10.56 -5.87 17.77
N ASN A 446 11.01 -4.90 16.98
CA ASN A 446 12.36 -4.36 17.05
C ASN A 446 12.37 -3.18 18.03
N TYR A 447 13.12 -3.34 19.11
CA TYR A 447 13.28 -2.34 20.18
C TYR A 447 14.46 -1.39 19.95
N ASN A 448 15.25 -1.60 18.89
CA ASN A 448 16.35 -0.69 18.58
C ASN A 448 15.79 0.63 18.07
N ARG A 449 16.48 1.73 18.42
CA ARG A 449 16.22 3.03 17.81
C ARG A 449 16.32 2.94 16.28
N PRO A 450 15.45 3.65 15.53
CA PRO A 450 15.47 3.71 14.08
C PRO A 450 16.87 4.06 13.56
N LYS A 451 17.26 3.40 12.46
CA LYS A 451 18.53 3.64 11.79
C LYS A 451 18.28 3.63 10.29
N ARG A 452 18.89 4.58 9.59
CA ARG A 452 18.77 4.67 8.14
C ARG A 452 19.32 3.41 7.46
N ALA A 453 18.46 2.70 6.75
CA ALA A 453 18.83 1.57 5.92
C ALA A 453 19.44 2.04 4.59
N PRO A 454 20.49 1.38 4.06
CA PRO A 454 21.03 1.70 2.75
C PRO A 454 20.03 1.35 1.64
N LEU A 455 19.96 2.19 0.61
CA LEU A 455 19.20 1.89 -0.60
C LEU A 455 19.91 0.85 -1.46
N PRO A 456 19.17 -0.05 -2.13
CA PRO A 456 19.76 -0.98 -3.10
C PRO A 456 20.38 -0.22 -4.28
N LYS A 457 21.65 -0.49 -4.59
CA LYS A 457 22.29 0.04 -5.81
C LYS A 457 21.93 -0.85 -7.00
N ALA A 458 21.45 -0.25 -8.09
CA ALA A 458 21.03 -1.00 -9.28
C ALA A 458 22.20 -1.48 -10.15
N ILE A 459 22.15 -2.74 -10.58
CA ILE A 459 22.99 -3.38 -11.60
C ILE A 459 22.11 -3.67 -12.82
N CYS A 460 22.49 -3.15 -13.98
CA CYS A 460 21.60 -3.03 -15.13
C CYS A 460 22.09 -3.75 -16.39
N SER A 461 23.40 -3.87 -16.61
CA SER A 461 23.95 -4.59 -17.78
C SER A 461 23.76 -6.10 -17.63
N TRP A 462 23.55 -6.77 -18.76
CA TRP A 462 23.34 -8.22 -18.78
C TRP A 462 24.52 -8.97 -18.16
N LYS A 463 25.74 -8.56 -18.52
CA LYS A 463 26.96 -9.20 -18.04
C LYS A 463 27.12 -9.06 -16.53
N ALA A 464 26.93 -7.86 -15.99
CA ALA A 464 27.07 -7.65 -14.54
C ALA A 464 25.99 -8.39 -13.75
N VAL A 465 24.73 -8.35 -14.21
CA VAL A 465 23.64 -9.12 -13.59
C VAL A 465 23.98 -10.61 -13.60
N HIS A 466 24.41 -11.16 -14.73
CA HIS A 466 24.81 -12.56 -14.86
C HIS A 466 25.96 -12.92 -13.89
N ASP A 467 27.02 -12.11 -13.86
CA ASP A 467 28.22 -12.38 -13.07
C ASP A 467 27.90 -12.32 -11.56
N VAL A 468 27.10 -11.34 -11.12
CA VAL A 468 26.66 -11.23 -9.71
C VAL A 468 25.74 -12.40 -9.32
N LEU A 469 24.85 -12.86 -10.22
CA LEU A 469 24.02 -14.04 -9.96
C LEU A 469 24.85 -15.33 -9.80
N CYS A 470 25.99 -15.43 -10.47
CA CYS A 470 26.88 -16.59 -10.38
C CYS A 470 27.78 -16.55 -9.12
N ASP A 471 28.04 -15.37 -8.56
CA ASP A 471 28.94 -15.18 -7.43
C ASP A 471 28.18 -15.14 -6.09
N GLN A 472 27.66 -16.30 -5.70
CA GLN A 472 27.01 -16.48 -4.39
C GLN A 472 27.98 -16.37 -3.20
N GLN A 473 29.31 -16.29 -3.43
CA GLN A 473 30.27 -16.14 -2.35
C GLN A 473 30.28 -14.70 -1.85
N ARG A 474 30.38 -13.73 -2.77
CA ARG A 474 30.37 -12.30 -2.44
C ARG A 474 28.97 -11.71 -2.35
N PHE A 475 27.97 -12.27 -3.04
CA PHE A 475 26.62 -11.69 -3.12
C PHE A 475 25.55 -12.67 -2.65
N LYS A 476 25.07 -12.45 -1.42
CA LYS A 476 24.16 -13.36 -0.71
C LYS A 476 22.69 -13.05 -0.98
N VAL A 477 21.84 -14.06 -0.83
CA VAL A 477 20.38 -13.87 -0.87
C VAL A 477 19.86 -13.27 0.44
N PRO A 478 18.91 -12.31 0.42
CA PRO A 478 18.38 -11.67 1.64
C PRO A 478 17.11 -12.33 2.20
N TRP A 479 16.56 -13.36 1.55
CA TRP A 479 15.21 -13.87 1.83
C TRP A 479 15.11 -14.78 3.07
N GLY A 480 16.25 -15.03 3.74
CA GLY A 480 16.38 -15.85 4.95
C GLY A 480 15.37 -15.48 6.03
N GLU A 481 15.37 -14.20 6.40
CA GLU A 481 14.57 -13.69 7.50
C GLU A 481 13.06 -13.83 7.24
N HIS A 482 12.57 -13.34 6.10
CA HIS A 482 11.15 -13.46 5.75
C HIS A 482 10.69 -14.91 5.65
N THR A 483 11.54 -15.78 5.10
CA THR A 483 11.21 -17.21 5.02
C THR A 483 11.10 -17.82 6.41
N TRP A 484 12.05 -17.54 7.29
CA TRP A 484 12.02 -18.01 8.67
C TRP A 484 10.79 -17.48 9.42
N GLN A 485 10.48 -16.19 9.30
CA GLN A 485 9.31 -15.56 9.91
C GLN A 485 7.98 -16.18 9.41
N MET A 486 7.94 -16.64 8.15
CA MET A 486 6.76 -17.25 7.54
C MET A 486 6.57 -18.73 7.94
N ILE A 487 7.64 -19.55 7.90
CA ILE A 487 7.55 -21.02 8.00
C ILE A 487 8.35 -21.65 9.16
N GLY A 488 9.11 -20.85 9.90
CA GLY A 488 9.87 -21.28 11.09
C GLY A 488 11.05 -22.21 10.79
N ARG A 489 11.56 -22.21 9.55
CA ARG A 489 12.68 -23.05 9.12
C ARG A 489 13.38 -22.52 7.88
N ASP A 490 14.56 -23.08 7.59
CA ASP A 490 15.32 -22.81 6.37
C ASP A 490 14.73 -23.57 5.15
N TYR A 491 14.97 -23.02 3.97
CA TYR A 491 14.40 -23.40 2.68
C TYR A 491 15.45 -23.23 1.57
N MET A 492 15.31 -23.97 0.47
CA MET A 492 16.34 -24.06 -0.57
C MET A 492 16.69 -22.73 -1.26
N LEU A 493 15.84 -21.71 -1.17
CA LEU A 493 16.14 -20.36 -1.67
C LEU A 493 16.41 -19.35 -0.56
N SER A 494 16.20 -19.67 0.72
CA SER A 494 16.35 -18.70 1.81
C SER A 494 17.81 -18.46 2.23
N GLY A 495 18.76 -19.23 1.70
CA GLY A 495 20.18 -19.08 2.00
C GLY A 495 21.11 -19.71 0.96
N ASP A 496 22.42 -19.52 1.17
CA ASP A 496 23.50 -19.93 0.28
C ASP A 496 24.32 -21.12 0.83
N THR A 497 23.78 -21.89 1.77
CA THR A 497 24.50 -23.01 2.42
C THR A 497 24.46 -24.28 1.58
N ALA A 498 25.35 -25.24 1.88
CA ALA A 498 25.32 -26.56 1.26
C ALA A 498 24.00 -27.32 1.49
N ALA A 499 23.31 -27.07 2.61
CA ALA A 499 22.01 -27.66 2.89
C ALA A 499 20.93 -27.11 1.94
N ASN A 500 20.93 -25.80 1.66
CA ASN A 500 20.02 -25.17 0.70
C ASN A 500 20.23 -25.78 -0.69
N ALA A 501 21.48 -25.88 -1.15
CA ALA A 501 21.83 -26.46 -2.45
C ALA A 501 21.42 -27.94 -2.56
N LYS A 502 21.65 -28.75 -1.52
CA LYS A 502 21.25 -30.18 -1.50
C LYS A 502 19.73 -30.34 -1.56
N GLN A 503 18.98 -29.53 -0.79
CA GLN A 503 17.53 -29.55 -0.81
C GLN A 503 17.01 -29.19 -2.21
N ARG A 504 17.58 -28.14 -2.83
CA ARG A 504 17.25 -27.71 -4.19
C ARG A 504 17.39 -28.81 -5.22
N VAL A 505 18.51 -29.55 -5.21
CA VAL A 505 18.75 -30.67 -6.14
C VAL A 505 17.69 -31.76 -5.97
N ALA A 506 17.34 -32.10 -4.73
CA ALA A 506 16.33 -33.12 -4.43
C ALA A 506 14.93 -32.70 -4.93
N VAL A 507 14.52 -31.46 -4.68
CA VAL A 507 13.22 -30.94 -5.14
C VAL A 507 13.18 -30.84 -6.66
N ASN A 508 14.25 -30.33 -7.29
CA ASN A 508 14.36 -30.25 -8.74
C ASN A 508 14.18 -31.63 -9.40
N ARG A 509 14.86 -32.65 -8.88
CA ARG A 509 14.73 -34.02 -9.38
C ARG A 509 13.29 -34.52 -9.25
N ALA A 510 12.66 -34.33 -8.10
CA ALA A 510 11.29 -34.77 -7.86
C ALA A 510 10.26 -34.08 -8.79
N MET A 511 10.52 -32.82 -9.19
CA MET A 511 9.67 -32.05 -10.11
C MET A 511 9.74 -32.54 -11.57
N TYR A 512 10.88 -33.07 -12.02
CA TYR A 512 11.07 -33.43 -13.43
C TYR A 512 11.02 -34.93 -13.72
N GLU A 513 10.71 -35.76 -12.72
CA GLU A 513 10.46 -37.19 -12.88
C GLU A 513 8.96 -37.50 -12.81
N PRO A 514 8.38 -38.33 -13.71
CA PRO A 514 9.00 -39.03 -14.85
C PRO A 514 9.34 -38.11 -16.06
N ALA A 515 10.09 -38.63 -17.03
CA ALA A 515 10.63 -37.83 -18.15
C ALA A 515 9.57 -37.15 -19.05
N ASP A 516 8.34 -37.68 -19.10
CA ASP A 516 7.19 -37.12 -19.81
C ASP A 516 6.50 -35.96 -19.06
N THR A 517 7.08 -35.47 -17.97
CA THR A 517 6.47 -34.40 -17.15
C THR A 517 6.14 -33.14 -17.96
N LEU A 518 7.03 -32.70 -18.85
CA LEU A 518 6.78 -31.47 -19.64
C LEU A 518 5.61 -31.64 -20.63
N ASP A 519 5.43 -32.83 -21.18
CA ASP A 519 4.29 -33.14 -22.05
C ASP A 519 2.98 -33.12 -21.25
N ARG A 520 2.99 -33.69 -20.04
CA ARG A 520 1.83 -33.64 -19.13
C ARG A 520 1.46 -32.21 -18.73
N VAL A 521 2.46 -31.38 -18.44
CA VAL A 521 2.29 -29.95 -18.18
C VAL A 521 1.61 -29.29 -19.37
N ARG A 522 2.13 -29.48 -20.58
CA ARG A 522 1.56 -28.93 -21.81
C ARG A 522 0.10 -29.35 -21.98
N SER A 523 -0.20 -30.64 -21.93
CA SER A 523 -1.57 -31.16 -22.13
C SER A 523 -2.55 -30.59 -21.11
N PHE A 524 -2.11 -30.42 -19.85
CA PHE A 524 -2.95 -29.80 -18.84
C PHE A 524 -3.22 -28.33 -19.13
N TYR A 525 -2.19 -27.55 -19.45
CA TYR A 525 -2.37 -26.13 -19.73
C TYR A 525 -3.22 -25.90 -21.00
N GLU A 526 -3.10 -26.77 -22.01
CA GLU A 526 -4.01 -26.75 -23.17
C GLU A 526 -5.46 -27.00 -22.74
N ALA A 527 -5.71 -28.05 -21.94
CA ALA A 527 -7.06 -28.42 -21.50
C ALA A 527 -7.70 -27.39 -20.56
N ILE A 528 -6.99 -26.96 -19.51
CA ILE A 528 -7.54 -26.04 -18.51
C ILE A 528 -7.81 -24.65 -19.11
N THR A 529 -6.96 -24.18 -20.03
CA THR A 529 -7.14 -22.87 -20.66
C THR A 529 -8.40 -22.84 -21.50
N GLY A 530 -8.62 -23.85 -22.34
CA GLY A 530 -9.84 -23.94 -23.14
C GLY A 530 -11.10 -24.02 -22.27
N LYS A 531 -11.04 -24.81 -21.19
CA LYS A 531 -12.14 -24.90 -20.22
C LYS A 531 -12.44 -23.56 -19.54
N LEU A 532 -11.42 -22.86 -19.06
CA LEU A 532 -11.59 -21.57 -18.38
C LEU A 532 -12.12 -20.50 -19.34
N ILE A 533 -11.64 -20.47 -20.60
CA ILE A 533 -12.19 -19.58 -21.62
C ILE A 533 -13.68 -19.84 -21.84
N TYR A 534 -14.07 -21.12 -21.98
CA TYR A 534 -15.46 -21.49 -22.18
C TYR A 534 -16.36 -21.13 -20.99
N ASP A 535 -15.91 -21.43 -19.77
CA ASP A 535 -16.73 -21.28 -18.56
C ASP A 535 -16.85 -19.82 -18.11
N ASN A 536 -15.80 -19.02 -18.32
CA ASN A 536 -15.73 -17.66 -17.79
C ASN A 536 -16.04 -16.57 -18.82
N ARG A 537 -16.11 -16.88 -20.13
CA ARG A 537 -16.53 -15.88 -21.12
C ARG A 537 -17.94 -15.34 -20.79
N ARG A 538 -18.13 -14.05 -21.02
CA ARG A 538 -19.41 -13.36 -20.84
C ARG A 538 -19.91 -12.85 -22.17
N ARG A 539 -21.16 -13.19 -22.51
CA ARG A 539 -21.78 -12.75 -23.77
C ARG A 539 -22.09 -11.25 -23.68
N LEU A 540 -21.68 -10.49 -24.68
CA LEU A 540 -22.03 -9.10 -24.93
C LEU A 540 -22.62 -8.96 -26.34
N ASP A 541 -23.24 -7.82 -26.65
CA ASP A 541 -23.73 -7.52 -28.01
C ASP A 541 -22.58 -7.54 -29.04
N GLN A 542 -21.39 -7.15 -28.61
CA GLN A 542 -20.19 -7.04 -29.45
C GLN A 542 -19.36 -8.34 -29.51
N GLY A 543 -19.85 -9.46 -28.95
CA GLY A 543 -19.12 -10.74 -28.93
C GLY A 543 -19.03 -11.33 -27.53
N PHE A 544 -17.85 -11.81 -27.15
CA PHE A 544 -17.58 -12.32 -25.80
C PHE A 544 -16.54 -11.47 -25.10
N GLN A 545 -16.72 -11.21 -23.81
CA GLN A 545 -15.72 -10.60 -22.94
C GLN A 545 -15.12 -11.64 -22.00
N ILE A 546 -13.83 -11.50 -21.70
CA ILE A 546 -13.12 -12.34 -20.72
C ILE A 546 -12.00 -11.55 -20.03
N ASP A 547 -11.75 -11.81 -18.74
CA ASP A 547 -10.58 -11.28 -18.03
C ASP A 547 -9.38 -12.24 -18.14
N ILE A 548 -8.33 -11.83 -18.85
CA ILE A 548 -7.18 -12.72 -19.07
C ILE A 548 -6.37 -12.99 -17.79
N VAL A 549 -6.46 -12.10 -16.79
CA VAL A 549 -5.72 -12.24 -15.54
C VAL A 549 -6.53 -13.08 -14.56
N LYS A 550 -7.72 -12.59 -14.20
CA LYS A 550 -8.54 -13.21 -13.15
C LYS A 550 -9.18 -14.52 -13.60
N ASP A 551 -9.70 -14.58 -14.83
CA ASP A 551 -10.52 -15.70 -15.28
C ASP A 551 -9.71 -16.80 -15.98
N ILE A 552 -8.46 -16.51 -16.38
CA ILE A 552 -7.57 -17.47 -17.05
C ILE A 552 -6.28 -17.64 -16.24
N GLY A 553 -5.44 -16.61 -16.18
CA GLY A 553 -4.09 -16.68 -15.60
C GLY A 553 -4.08 -17.22 -14.17
N ASN A 554 -4.78 -16.54 -13.26
CA ASN A 554 -4.78 -16.87 -11.85
C ASN A 554 -5.37 -18.27 -11.59
N LEU A 555 -6.50 -18.60 -12.26
CA LEU A 555 -7.19 -19.87 -12.06
C LEU A 555 -6.43 -21.06 -12.65
N ALA A 556 -5.84 -20.92 -13.85
CA ALA A 556 -5.05 -21.97 -14.48
C ALA A 556 -3.84 -22.36 -13.62
N HIS A 557 -3.10 -21.36 -13.14
CA HIS A 557 -1.89 -21.59 -12.34
C HIS A 557 -2.19 -22.10 -10.93
N ALA A 558 -3.25 -21.62 -10.28
CA ALA A 558 -3.66 -22.16 -8.99
C ALA A 558 -4.14 -23.61 -9.11
N THR A 559 -4.90 -23.93 -10.17
CA THR A 559 -5.35 -25.31 -10.43
C THR A 559 -4.18 -26.23 -10.75
N PHE A 560 -3.23 -25.77 -11.58
CA PHE A 560 -1.98 -26.50 -11.86
C PHE A 560 -1.22 -26.78 -10.57
N THR A 561 -0.95 -25.73 -9.80
CA THR A 561 -0.17 -25.82 -8.55
C THR A 561 -0.82 -26.77 -7.56
N ALA A 562 -2.15 -26.71 -7.43
CA ALA A 562 -2.87 -27.63 -6.55
C ALA A 562 -2.63 -29.10 -6.93
N LYS A 563 -2.86 -29.44 -8.22
CA LYS A 563 -2.69 -30.80 -8.71
C LYS A 563 -1.24 -31.25 -8.69
N TYR A 564 -0.32 -30.39 -9.13
CA TYR A 564 1.10 -30.68 -9.27
C TYR A 564 1.81 -30.91 -7.93
N PHE A 565 1.37 -30.22 -6.87
CA PHE A 565 1.94 -30.38 -5.52
C PHE A 565 1.05 -31.18 -4.55
N GLY A 566 -0.09 -31.72 -5.02
CA GLY A 566 -1.01 -32.51 -4.18
C GLY A 566 -1.73 -31.71 -3.09
N ILE A 567 -1.92 -30.40 -3.31
CA ILE A 567 -2.67 -29.52 -2.41
C ILE A 567 -4.17 -29.76 -2.67
N PRO A 568 -4.98 -30.07 -1.63
CA PRO A 568 -6.42 -30.22 -1.79
C PRO A 568 -7.06 -28.96 -2.38
N LEU A 569 -7.90 -29.13 -3.40
CA LEU A 569 -8.59 -28.04 -4.06
C LEU A 569 -10.06 -28.40 -4.29
N SER A 570 -10.96 -27.52 -3.85
CA SER A 570 -12.38 -27.62 -4.20
C SER A 570 -12.58 -27.36 -5.69
N GLY A 571 -13.33 -28.24 -6.35
CA GLY A 571 -13.69 -28.08 -7.76
C GLY A 571 -14.61 -26.87 -8.02
N PRO A 572 -14.83 -26.52 -9.29
CA PRO A 572 -15.78 -25.48 -9.66
C PRO A 572 -17.21 -25.88 -9.25
N VAL A 573 -17.99 -24.90 -8.81
CA VAL A 573 -19.40 -25.09 -8.44
C VAL A 573 -20.27 -24.29 -9.40
N TRP A 574 -21.32 -24.89 -9.93
CA TRP A 574 -22.29 -24.17 -10.76
C TRP A 574 -23.11 -23.21 -9.89
N ASP A 575 -23.10 -21.94 -10.26
CA ASP A 575 -23.91 -20.91 -9.61
C ASP A 575 -25.21 -20.71 -10.38
N TRP A 576 -26.30 -21.14 -9.78
CA TRP A 576 -27.64 -21.05 -10.37
C TRP A 576 -28.14 -19.61 -10.50
N GLU A 577 -27.65 -18.68 -9.68
CA GLU A 577 -28.06 -17.28 -9.75
C GLU A 577 -27.39 -16.56 -10.92
N SER A 578 -26.09 -16.77 -11.11
CA SER A 578 -25.35 -16.14 -12.22
C SER A 578 -25.38 -16.94 -13.51
N GLY A 579 -25.77 -18.22 -13.48
CA GLY A 579 -25.75 -19.11 -14.65
C GLY A 579 -24.33 -19.45 -15.12
N HIS A 580 -23.37 -19.46 -14.19
CA HIS A 580 -21.94 -19.61 -14.50
C HIS A 580 -21.19 -20.46 -13.48
N TRP A 581 -20.06 -21.03 -13.89
CA TRP A 581 -19.17 -21.76 -12.96
C TRP A 581 -18.40 -20.79 -12.05
N LYS A 582 -18.39 -21.07 -10.75
CA LYS A 582 -17.58 -20.36 -9.75
C LYS A 582 -16.36 -21.20 -9.35
N TYR A 583 -15.17 -20.64 -9.57
CA TYR A 583 -13.87 -21.24 -9.25
C TYR A 583 -13.30 -20.75 -7.90
N SER A 584 -14.16 -20.61 -6.89
CA SER A 584 -13.80 -19.98 -5.60
C SER A 584 -12.66 -20.68 -4.86
N GLY A 585 -12.51 -22.01 -5.03
CA GLY A 585 -11.38 -22.77 -4.48
C GLY A 585 -10.04 -22.33 -5.09
N ALA A 586 -9.95 -22.24 -6.42
CA ALA A 586 -8.74 -21.84 -7.13
C ALA A 586 -8.41 -20.35 -6.90
N GLU A 587 -9.42 -19.48 -6.86
CA GLU A 587 -9.24 -18.06 -6.52
C GLU A 587 -8.67 -17.89 -5.11
N LYS A 588 -9.23 -18.58 -4.11
CA LYS A 588 -8.73 -18.54 -2.73
C LYS A 588 -7.30 -19.08 -2.64
N LEU A 589 -7.00 -20.19 -3.32
CA LEU A 589 -5.65 -20.75 -3.33
C LEU A 589 -4.65 -19.79 -3.98
N TYR A 590 -4.98 -19.20 -5.14
CA TYR A 590 -4.15 -18.19 -5.79
C TYR A 590 -3.82 -17.05 -4.82
N ASN A 591 -4.85 -16.45 -4.19
CA ASN A 591 -4.67 -15.32 -3.29
C ASN A 591 -3.80 -15.67 -2.08
N LYS A 592 -3.93 -16.87 -1.50
CA LYS A 592 -3.05 -17.34 -0.42
C LYS A 592 -1.61 -17.43 -0.90
N LEU A 593 -1.36 -18.15 -2.00
CA LEU A 593 -0.03 -18.38 -2.55
C LEU A 593 0.66 -17.08 -3.01
N ALA A 594 -0.10 -16.15 -3.61
CA ALA A 594 0.38 -14.83 -3.99
C ALA A 594 0.85 -14.02 -2.78
N ARG A 595 0.10 -14.01 -1.67
CA ARG A 595 0.50 -13.34 -0.42
C ARG A 595 1.76 -13.94 0.21
N LEU A 596 1.90 -15.27 0.17
CA LEU A 596 3.14 -15.93 0.64
C LEU A 596 4.35 -15.50 -0.19
N PHE A 597 4.20 -15.49 -1.52
CA PHE A 597 5.28 -15.05 -2.42
C PHE A 597 5.61 -13.57 -2.23
N GLU A 598 4.58 -12.74 -2.13
CA GLU A 598 4.70 -11.30 -1.92
C GLU A 598 5.52 -10.98 -0.68
N TYR A 599 5.18 -11.59 0.46
CA TYR A 599 5.89 -11.35 1.70
C TYR A 599 7.38 -11.76 1.65
N VAL A 600 7.72 -12.85 0.95
CA VAL A 600 9.12 -13.29 0.86
C VAL A 600 9.93 -12.48 -0.15
N PHE A 601 9.38 -12.21 -1.33
CA PHE A 601 10.14 -11.71 -2.49
C PHE A 601 9.79 -10.28 -2.92
N LEU A 602 8.59 -9.78 -2.59
CA LEU A 602 8.06 -8.49 -3.04
C LEU A 602 7.57 -7.62 -1.87
N ASP A 603 8.15 -7.80 -0.69
CA ASP A 603 7.81 -7.01 0.49
C ASP A 603 8.59 -5.69 0.50
N LEU A 604 8.14 -4.79 -0.37
CA LEU A 604 8.86 -3.57 -0.74
C LEU A 604 8.43 -2.33 0.05
N ASP A 605 7.29 -2.40 0.74
CA ASP A 605 6.66 -1.28 1.44
C ASP A 605 6.66 -1.54 2.97
N PRO A 606 7.50 -0.85 3.76
CA PRO A 606 7.60 -1.07 5.20
C PRO A 606 6.27 -0.90 5.94
N THR A 607 5.36 -0.05 5.45
CA THR A 607 4.04 0.15 6.08
C THR A 607 3.11 -1.06 5.92
N LYS A 608 3.35 -1.89 4.90
CA LYS A 608 2.53 -3.08 4.61
C LYS A 608 3.19 -4.36 5.12
N SER A 609 4.51 -4.36 5.26
CA SER A 609 5.32 -5.54 5.60
C SER A 609 4.87 -6.27 6.87
N TYR A 610 4.58 -5.56 7.96
CA TYR A 610 4.09 -6.22 9.18
C TYR A 610 2.75 -6.95 8.95
N LYS A 611 1.83 -6.33 8.21
CA LYS A 611 0.55 -6.95 7.82
C LYS A 611 0.76 -8.15 6.91
N HIS A 612 1.66 -8.02 5.92
CA HIS A 612 2.02 -9.12 5.03
C HIS A 612 2.53 -10.31 5.81
N ARG A 613 3.44 -10.09 6.78
CA ARG A 613 3.94 -11.12 7.68
C ARG A 613 2.81 -11.83 8.43
N VAL A 614 1.98 -11.10 9.18
CA VAL A 614 0.91 -11.68 10.01
C VAL A 614 -0.05 -12.51 9.14
N THR A 615 -0.43 -11.97 7.99
CA THR A 615 -1.35 -12.63 7.05
C THR A 615 -0.71 -13.86 6.40
N ALA A 616 0.53 -13.73 5.90
CA ALA A 616 1.25 -14.79 5.22
C ALA A 616 1.54 -15.96 6.17
N SER A 617 2.04 -15.71 7.38
CA SER A 617 2.30 -16.76 8.36
C SER A 617 1.00 -17.51 8.72
N ALA A 618 -0.12 -16.79 8.93
CA ALA A 618 -1.40 -17.44 9.23
C ALA A 618 -1.92 -18.31 8.07
N GLU A 619 -1.84 -17.83 6.83
CA GLU A 619 -2.25 -18.61 5.66
C GLU A 619 -1.31 -19.78 5.34
N ALA A 620 -0.01 -19.62 5.57
CA ALA A 620 0.97 -20.70 5.45
C ALA A 620 0.65 -21.84 6.43
N GLN A 621 0.30 -21.52 7.69
CA GLN A 621 -0.10 -22.53 8.67
C GLN A 621 -1.41 -23.25 8.28
N LYS A 622 -2.40 -22.53 7.74
CA LYS A 622 -3.64 -23.14 7.22
C LYS A 622 -3.35 -24.11 6.07
N LEU A 623 -2.52 -23.70 5.10
CA LEU A 623 -2.09 -24.54 3.99
C LEU A 623 -1.30 -25.76 4.47
N ALA A 624 -0.41 -25.59 5.45
CA ALA A 624 0.33 -26.68 6.05
C ALA A 624 -0.59 -27.72 6.68
N HIS A 625 -1.63 -27.28 7.39
CA HIS A 625 -2.64 -28.18 7.96
C HIS A 625 -3.40 -28.99 6.90
N GLU A 626 -3.80 -28.35 5.80
CA GLU A 626 -4.48 -29.01 4.67
C GLU A 626 -3.54 -30.03 3.99
N LEU A 627 -2.29 -29.65 3.74
CA LEU A 627 -1.30 -30.50 3.07
C LEU A 627 -0.87 -31.70 3.93
N ARG A 628 -0.71 -31.52 5.25
CA ARG A 628 -0.43 -32.64 6.19
C ARG A 628 -1.49 -33.74 6.07
N ARG A 629 -2.77 -33.37 6.07
CA ARG A 629 -3.88 -34.33 5.91
C ARG A 629 -3.78 -35.09 4.60
N SER A 630 -3.45 -34.39 3.51
CA SER A 630 -3.23 -35.01 2.19
C SER A 630 -2.08 -36.03 2.22
N LEU A 631 -0.92 -35.63 2.77
CA LEU A 631 0.29 -36.47 2.84
C LEU A 631 0.14 -37.68 3.77
N HIS A 632 -0.53 -37.54 4.92
CA HIS A 632 -0.82 -38.68 5.79
C HIS A 632 -1.67 -39.73 5.10
N SER A 633 -2.62 -39.31 4.25
CA SER A 633 -3.45 -40.25 3.48
C SER A 633 -2.68 -41.02 2.40
N ILE A 634 -1.55 -40.47 1.92
CA ILE A 634 -0.64 -41.13 0.98
C ILE A 634 0.24 -42.16 1.72
N ARG A 635 0.68 -41.85 2.95
CA ARG A 635 1.52 -42.73 3.78
C ARG A 635 0.74 -43.91 4.39
N SER A 636 -0.55 -43.74 4.63
CA SER A 636 -1.41 -44.78 5.22
C SER A 636 -2.81 -44.74 4.57
N PRO A 637 -3.00 -45.37 3.40
CA PRO A 637 -4.29 -45.41 2.74
C PRO A 637 -5.27 -46.22 3.60
N GLY A 638 -6.28 -45.56 4.15
CA GLY A 638 -7.36 -46.22 4.92
C GLY A 638 -8.24 -47.13 4.07
N TRP A 639 -9.28 -47.70 4.68
CA TRP A 639 -10.15 -48.75 4.11
C TRP A 639 -10.75 -48.41 2.71
N PHE A 640 -10.96 -47.13 2.38
CA PHE A 640 -11.50 -46.67 1.08
C PHE A 640 -10.42 -46.39 -0.01
N GLY A 641 -9.15 -46.73 0.24
CA GLY A 641 -8.02 -46.48 -0.67
C GLY A 641 -8.20 -46.97 -2.12
N PRO A 642 -8.73 -48.19 -2.37
CA PRO A 642 -8.83 -48.75 -3.73
C PRO A 642 -9.75 -47.96 -4.68
N LEU A 643 -10.90 -47.46 -4.19
CA LEU A 643 -11.86 -46.72 -5.01
C LEU A 643 -11.33 -45.33 -5.39
N LYS A 644 -10.56 -44.70 -4.50
CA LYS A 644 -9.91 -43.41 -4.73
C LYS A 644 -8.78 -43.52 -5.77
N HIS A 645 -8.04 -44.64 -5.75
CA HIS A 645 -6.96 -44.93 -6.68
C HIS A 645 -7.43 -45.00 -8.15
N ILE A 646 -8.64 -45.53 -8.39
CA ILE A 646 -9.24 -45.61 -9.73
C ILE A 646 -9.59 -44.22 -10.28
N LEU A 647 -10.20 -43.36 -9.45
CA LEU A 647 -10.52 -41.97 -9.82
C LEU A 647 -9.25 -41.12 -10.04
N ASP A 648 -8.18 -41.40 -9.30
CA ASP A 648 -6.90 -40.71 -9.45
C ASP A 648 -6.19 -41.03 -10.77
N HIS A 649 -6.39 -42.23 -11.34
CA HIS A 649 -5.82 -42.60 -12.64
C HIS A 649 -6.49 -41.87 -13.83
N LEU A 650 -7.68 -41.29 -13.64
CA LEU A 650 -8.38 -40.49 -14.65
C LEU A 650 -7.86 -39.04 -14.73
N ASP A 651 -7.03 -38.60 -13.79
CA ASP A 651 -6.39 -37.28 -13.77
C ASP A 651 -4.85 -37.43 -13.70
N PRO A 652 -4.16 -37.44 -14.87
CA PRO A 652 -2.72 -37.68 -14.99
C PRO A 652 -1.82 -36.74 -14.17
N LEU A 653 -2.33 -35.57 -13.77
CA LEU A 653 -1.58 -34.56 -13.02
C LEU A 653 -1.85 -34.61 -11.52
N ASN A 654 -3.05 -35.01 -11.10
CA ASN A 654 -3.32 -35.32 -9.70
C ASN A 654 -2.55 -36.57 -9.25
N SER A 655 -2.46 -37.58 -10.12
CA SER A 655 -1.59 -38.74 -9.92
C SER A 655 -0.10 -38.35 -9.91
N PHE A 656 0.31 -37.37 -10.73
CA PHE A 656 1.66 -36.80 -10.66
C PHE A 656 1.95 -36.15 -9.31
N GLY A 657 1.05 -35.31 -8.77
CA GLY A 657 1.28 -34.64 -7.48
C GLY A 657 1.40 -35.60 -6.30
N LYS A 658 0.60 -36.66 -6.29
CA LYS A 658 0.75 -37.78 -5.33
C LYS A 658 2.09 -38.49 -5.50
N GLY A 659 2.51 -38.69 -6.74
CA GLY A 659 3.83 -39.22 -7.08
C GLY A 659 4.97 -38.30 -6.63
N LEU A 660 4.84 -36.98 -6.79
CA LEU A 660 5.83 -35.99 -6.34
C LEU A 660 5.97 -36.02 -4.83
N ALA A 661 4.84 -35.98 -4.11
CA ALA A 661 4.82 -36.14 -2.67
C ALA A 661 5.50 -37.46 -2.23
N ALA A 662 5.20 -38.57 -2.89
CA ALA A 662 5.83 -39.87 -2.62
C ALA A 662 7.34 -39.87 -2.91
N ARG A 663 7.80 -39.24 -3.99
CA ARG A 663 9.23 -39.09 -4.32
C ARG A 663 9.97 -38.26 -3.26
N LEU A 664 9.36 -37.16 -2.80
CA LEU A 664 9.94 -36.33 -1.75
C LEU A 664 10.04 -37.09 -0.42
N LEU A 665 8.98 -37.82 0.00
CA LEU A 665 9.02 -38.68 1.18
C LEU A 665 10.04 -39.81 1.04
N GLY A 666 10.14 -40.42 -0.14
CA GLY A 666 11.07 -41.50 -0.46
C GLY A 666 12.56 -41.09 -0.40
N SER A 667 12.86 -39.78 -0.33
CA SER A 667 14.22 -39.27 -0.13
C SER A 667 14.70 -39.28 1.33
N GLY A 668 13.92 -39.89 2.25
CA GLY A 668 14.22 -39.98 3.68
C GLY A 668 13.67 -38.79 4.50
N LYS A 669 12.79 -37.97 3.90
CA LYS A 669 12.17 -36.81 4.56
C LYS A 669 10.91 -37.21 5.31
N ASP A 670 10.65 -36.56 6.44
CA ASP A 670 9.37 -36.68 7.12
C ASP A 670 8.28 -35.78 6.49
N VAL A 671 7.04 -35.92 6.99
CA VAL A 671 5.89 -35.16 6.48
C VAL A 671 6.07 -33.66 6.68
N GLU A 672 6.64 -33.22 7.80
CA GLU A 672 6.84 -31.79 8.07
C GLU A 672 7.85 -31.19 7.09
N GLN A 673 8.97 -31.86 6.85
CA GLN A 673 9.97 -31.43 5.88
C GLN A 673 9.35 -31.25 4.49
N VAL A 674 8.54 -32.21 4.04
CA VAL A 674 7.88 -32.13 2.72
C VAL A 674 6.86 -30.99 2.67
N VAL A 675 6.03 -30.81 3.70
CA VAL A 675 5.02 -29.73 3.76
C VAL A 675 5.67 -28.37 3.56
N TRP A 676 6.75 -28.11 4.31
CA TRP A 676 7.39 -26.80 4.33
C TRP A 676 8.36 -26.56 3.18
N GLU A 677 8.73 -27.60 2.42
CA GLU A 677 9.36 -27.45 1.10
C GLU A 677 8.34 -27.13 0.01
N VAL A 678 7.17 -27.78 0.06
CA VAL A 678 6.12 -27.64 -0.95
C VAL A 678 5.47 -26.26 -0.90
N ILE A 679 5.15 -25.72 0.28
CA ILE A 679 4.39 -24.46 0.38
C ILE A 679 5.10 -23.27 -0.29
N PRO A 680 6.37 -22.95 0.01
CA PRO A 680 7.05 -21.84 -0.66
C PRO A 680 7.29 -22.11 -2.15
N THR A 681 7.53 -23.37 -2.53
CA THR A 681 7.69 -23.77 -3.94
C THR A 681 6.39 -23.56 -4.73
N ALA A 682 5.25 -23.96 -4.15
CA ALA A 682 3.92 -23.75 -4.71
C ALA A 682 3.58 -22.26 -4.81
N ALA A 683 3.96 -21.45 -3.81
CA ALA A 683 3.78 -20.01 -3.84
C ALA A 683 4.50 -19.37 -5.03
N ALA A 684 5.78 -19.70 -5.21
CA ALA A 684 6.58 -19.26 -6.35
C ALA A 684 6.00 -19.74 -7.69
N ALA A 685 5.60 -21.01 -7.78
CA ALA A 685 5.04 -21.59 -9.00
C ALA A 685 3.71 -20.92 -9.40
N SER A 686 2.82 -20.60 -8.46
CA SER A 686 1.53 -20.01 -8.80
C SER A 686 1.63 -18.52 -9.12
N ALA A 687 2.25 -17.72 -8.24
CA ALA A 687 2.18 -16.27 -8.32
C ALA A 687 2.96 -15.71 -9.52
N THR A 688 4.20 -16.16 -9.70
CA THR A 688 5.08 -15.63 -10.76
C THR A 688 4.60 -16.02 -12.15
N GLN A 689 4.12 -17.24 -12.35
CA GLN A 689 3.65 -17.69 -13.66
C GLN A 689 2.33 -17.02 -14.07
N ALA A 690 1.39 -16.83 -13.13
CA ALA A 690 0.16 -16.08 -13.38
C ALA A 690 0.45 -14.62 -13.76
N GLN A 691 1.39 -13.99 -13.05
CA GLN A 691 1.88 -12.65 -13.39
C GLN A 691 2.58 -12.63 -14.77
N ALA A 692 3.41 -13.63 -15.08
CA ALA A 692 4.10 -13.75 -16.36
C ALA A 692 3.09 -13.80 -17.52
N TRP A 693 2.03 -14.60 -17.37
CA TRP A 693 0.95 -14.70 -18.35
C TRP A 693 0.29 -13.34 -18.65
N GLY A 694 -0.19 -12.65 -17.62
CA GLY A 694 -0.90 -11.37 -17.80
C GLY A 694 -0.01 -10.30 -18.46
N GLN A 695 1.24 -10.20 -18.00
CA GLN A 695 2.21 -9.26 -18.55
C GLN A 695 2.64 -9.61 -19.98
N MET A 696 2.83 -10.89 -20.29
CA MET A 696 3.18 -11.37 -21.62
C MET A 696 2.07 -11.06 -22.63
N ILE A 697 0.81 -11.31 -22.28
CA ILE A 697 -0.30 -10.96 -23.16
C ILE A 697 -0.35 -9.44 -23.38
N GLU A 698 -0.17 -8.63 -22.33
CA GLU A 698 -0.14 -7.18 -22.44
C GLU A 698 0.91 -6.69 -23.47
N VAL A 699 2.09 -7.33 -23.55
CA VAL A 699 3.14 -6.99 -24.54
C VAL A 699 2.63 -7.07 -25.97
N TYR A 700 1.85 -8.09 -26.33
CA TYR A 700 1.31 -8.27 -27.68
C TYR A 700 0.13 -7.38 -28.01
N PHE A 701 -0.41 -6.64 -27.04
CA PHE A 701 -1.47 -5.67 -27.25
C PHE A 701 -0.97 -4.22 -27.26
N ARG A 702 0.35 -4.02 -27.09
CA ARG A 702 0.98 -2.71 -27.31
C ARG A 702 0.99 -2.38 -28.80
N ASP A 703 0.86 -1.10 -29.15
CA ASP A 703 0.72 -0.66 -30.53
C ASP A 703 1.92 -1.06 -31.41
N GLU A 704 3.11 -1.05 -30.83
CA GLU A 704 4.36 -1.47 -31.48
C GLU A 704 4.43 -2.98 -31.78
N ASN A 705 3.74 -3.83 -30.99
CA ASN A 705 3.89 -5.30 -31.06
C ASN A 705 2.65 -6.03 -31.60
N LYS A 706 1.49 -5.36 -31.66
CA LYS A 706 0.21 -5.99 -32.06
C LYS A 706 0.23 -6.67 -33.42
N HIS A 707 1.13 -6.26 -34.31
CA HIS A 707 1.30 -6.87 -35.63
C HIS A 707 1.78 -8.33 -35.56
N HIS A 708 2.46 -8.74 -34.48
CA HIS A 708 2.87 -10.14 -34.25
C HIS A 708 1.68 -11.08 -33.98
N TRP A 709 0.51 -10.54 -33.61
CA TRP A 709 -0.65 -11.37 -33.26
C TRP A 709 -1.11 -12.26 -34.41
N HIS A 710 -1.01 -11.78 -35.66
CA HIS A 710 -1.34 -12.57 -36.85
C HIS A 710 -0.47 -13.82 -36.98
N GLU A 711 0.82 -13.70 -36.69
CA GLU A 711 1.76 -14.82 -36.74
C GLU A 711 1.54 -15.79 -35.57
N ILE A 712 1.32 -15.27 -34.36
CA ILE A 712 0.93 -16.08 -33.19
C ILE A 712 -0.33 -16.89 -33.49
N LEU A 713 -1.35 -16.28 -34.09
CA LEU A 713 -2.58 -16.97 -34.50
C LEU A 713 -2.31 -18.06 -35.55
N ARG A 714 -1.46 -17.77 -36.54
CA ARG A 714 -1.07 -18.75 -37.57
C ARG A 714 -0.39 -19.97 -36.95
N LEU A 715 0.60 -19.75 -36.08
CA LEU A 715 1.30 -20.80 -35.36
C LEU A 715 0.38 -21.57 -34.43
N ALA A 716 -0.51 -20.84 -33.73
CA ALA A 716 -1.46 -21.43 -32.83
C ALA A 716 -2.31 -22.46 -33.58
N LYS A 717 -2.84 -22.15 -34.77
CA LYS A 717 -3.67 -23.08 -35.58
C LYS A 717 -2.94 -24.35 -36.07
N SER A 718 -1.61 -24.40 -36.04
CA SER A 718 -0.84 -25.58 -36.42
C SER A 718 -0.70 -26.59 -35.28
N ASP A 719 -0.66 -27.89 -35.62
CA ASP A 719 -0.37 -28.99 -34.69
C ASP A 719 1.09 -29.47 -34.73
N SER A 720 1.95 -28.85 -35.53
CA SER A 720 3.35 -29.24 -35.64
C SER A 720 4.19 -28.89 -34.40
N HIS A 721 5.21 -29.69 -34.13
CA HIS A 721 6.15 -29.44 -33.03
C HIS A 721 6.93 -28.13 -33.24
N GLU A 722 7.34 -27.85 -34.47
CA GLU A 722 8.08 -26.63 -34.86
C GLU A 722 7.25 -25.37 -34.61
N SER A 723 5.94 -25.44 -34.85
CA SER A 723 5.03 -24.32 -34.60
C SER A 723 4.89 -24.05 -33.11
N PHE A 724 4.83 -25.10 -32.29
CA PHE A 724 4.81 -24.99 -30.83
C PHE A 724 6.12 -24.42 -30.29
N GLU A 725 7.27 -24.89 -30.78
CA GLU A 725 8.57 -24.36 -30.38
C GLU A 725 8.72 -22.88 -30.74
N LEU A 726 8.24 -22.46 -31.92
CA LEU A 726 8.26 -21.04 -32.28
C LEU A 726 7.32 -20.19 -31.40
N LEU A 727 6.15 -20.72 -31.01
CA LEU A 727 5.31 -20.06 -30.00
C LEU A 727 6.01 -19.93 -28.65
N ARG A 728 6.76 -20.96 -28.22
CA ARG A 728 7.57 -20.89 -26.99
C ARG A 728 8.65 -19.81 -27.08
N LYS A 729 9.23 -19.57 -28.26
CA LYS A 729 10.16 -18.45 -28.47
C LYS A 729 9.47 -17.09 -28.40
N TYR A 730 8.26 -16.95 -28.93
CA TYR A 730 7.45 -15.75 -28.71
C TYR A 730 7.26 -15.50 -27.21
N VAL A 731 6.83 -16.51 -26.46
CA VAL A 731 6.69 -16.44 -24.99
C VAL A 731 7.98 -15.92 -24.32
N LEU A 732 9.16 -16.41 -24.70
CA LEU A 732 10.44 -15.94 -24.15
C LEU A 732 10.69 -14.45 -24.44
N GLU A 733 10.35 -13.96 -25.64
CA GLU A 733 10.43 -12.53 -25.95
C GLU A 733 9.42 -11.69 -25.15
N GLY A 734 8.20 -12.21 -24.96
CA GLY A 734 7.19 -11.57 -24.11
C GLY A 734 7.67 -11.44 -22.65
N PHE A 735 8.25 -12.50 -22.10
CA PHE A 735 8.86 -12.47 -20.77
C PHE A 735 10.10 -11.57 -20.69
N ARG A 736 10.90 -11.46 -21.76
CA ARG A 736 12.04 -10.53 -21.80
C ARG A 736 11.59 -9.07 -21.72
N LEU A 737 10.54 -8.70 -22.46
CA LEU A 737 10.02 -7.33 -22.53
C LEU A 737 9.18 -6.93 -21.30
N SER A 738 8.58 -7.90 -20.61
CA SER A 738 7.85 -7.66 -19.37
C SER A 738 8.00 -8.85 -18.40
N PRO A 739 9.17 -8.97 -17.74
CA PRO A 739 9.47 -10.13 -16.92
C PRO A 739 8.59 -10.19 -15.67
N ALA A 740 8.24 -11.41 -15.24
CA ALA A 740 7.50 -11.62 -14.00
C ALA A 740 8.31 -11.21 -12.76
N ALA A 741 9.60 -11.53 -12.76
CA ALA A 741 10.55 -10.95 -11.82
C ALA A 741 11.22 -9.74 -12.48
N SER A 742 10.95 -8.53 -11.99
CA SER A 742 11.60 -7.32 -12.51
C SER A 742 13.09 -7.26 -12.19
N GLY A 743 13.50 -7.99 -11.16
CA GLY A 743 14.87 -8.18 -10.73
C GLY A 743 14.90 -8.91 -9.40
N VAL A 744 16.10 -9.06 -8.83
CA VAL A 744 16.30 -9.69 -7.51
C VAL A 744 17.27 -8.88 -6.66
N ILE A 745 17.09 -8.93 -5.34
CA ILE A 745 18.03 -8.31 -4.40
C ILE A 745 19.16 -9.29 -4.06
N ARG A 746 20.37 -8.76 -3.93
CA ARG A 746 21.53 -9.42 -3.30
C ARG A 746 22.10 -8.52 -2.22
N VAL A 747 22.80 -9.10 -1.25
CA VAL A 747 23.52 -8.34 -0.22
C VAL A 747 25.00 -8.67 -0.34
N ALA A 748 25.84 -7.65 -0.43
CA ALA A 748 27.29 -7.83 -0.50
C ALA A 748 27.82 -8.36 0.84
N ALA A 749 28.48 -9.51 0.84
CA ALA A 749 29.16 -10.05 2.02
C ALA A 749 30.52 -9.38 2.27
N THR A 750 31.15 -8.88 1.20
CA THR A 750 32.43 -8.17 1.22
C THR A 750 32.35 -6.94 0.33
N ALA A 751 33.24 -5.97 0.53
CA ALA A 751 33.35 -4.84 -0.40
C ALA A 751 33.66 -5.34 -1.82
N ALA A 752 33.04 -4.73 -2.83
CA ALA A 752 33.23 -5.09 -4.24
C ALA A 752 32.96 -3.89 -5.16
N THR A 753 33.67 -3.86 -6.28
CA THR A 753 33.39 -2.97 -7.42
C THR A 753 32.96 -3.83 -8.61
N ILE A 754 31.81 -3.51 -9.17
CA ILE A 754 31.13 -4.28 -10.23
C ILE A 754 31.12 -3.42 -11.50
N PRO A 755 31.82 -3.83 -12.57
CA PRO A 755 31.68 -3.19 -13.88
C PRO A 755 30.28 -3.45 -14.43
N ASP A 756 29.55 -2.38 -14.78
CA ASP A 756 28.13 -2.45 -15.16
C ASP A 756 27.83 -1.72 -16.48
N GLY A 757 28.59 -2.06 -17.52
CA GLY A 757 28.40 -1.53 -18.86
C GLY A 757 28.80 -0.05 -18.98
N GLN A 758 28.00 0.72 -19.72
CA GLN A 758 28.24 2.15 -19.96
C GLN A 758 27.05 3.01 -19.54
N GLU A 759 27.35 4.18 -18.99
CA GLU A 759 26.38 5.21 -18.65
C GLU A 759 26.84 6.53 -19.26
N ASN A 760 25.99 7.14 -20.10
CA ASN A 760 26.31 8.37 -20.86
C ASN A 760 27.64 8.29 -21.67
N GLY A 761 27.98 7.11 -22.18
CA GLY A 761 29.20 6.88 -22.96
C GLY A 761 30.48 6.72 -22.13
N GLN A 762 30.37 6.62 -20.80
CA GLN A 762 31.49 6.32 -19.89
C GLN A 762 31.28 4.96 -19.24
N ALA A 763 32.38 4.27 -18.90
CA ALA A 763 32.30 3.01 -18.15
C ALA A 763 31.63 3.24 -16.80
N ARG A 764 30.60 2.44 -16.50
CA ARG A 764 29.87 2.50 -15.23
C ARG A 764 30.44 1.45 -14.29
N GLU A 765 30.81 1.84 -13.08
CA GLU A 765 31.22 0.94 -12.02
C GLU A 765 30.37 1.17 -10.76
N VAL A 766 29.84 0.09 -10.18
CA VAL A 766 29.05 0.13 -8.96
C VAL A 766 29.87 -0.43 -7.81
N THR A 767 30.18 0.42 -6.84
CA THR A 767 30.92 0.01 -5.63
C THR A 767 29.96 -0.22 -4.47
N VAL A 768 30.11 -1.35 -3.78
CA VAL A 768 29.34 -1.73 -2.59
C VAL A 768 30.23 -2.12 -1.42
N GLY A 769 29.78 -1.82 -0.21
CA GLY A 769 30.37 -2.28 1.05
C GLY A 769 29.67 -3.52 1.63
N PRO A 770 30.26 -4.19 2.64
CA PRO A 770 29.62 -5.29 3.35
C PRO A 770 28.26 -4.88 3.94
N GLY A 771 27.23 -5.71 3.73
CA GLY A 771 25.86 -5.48 4.17
C GLY A 771 25.03 -4.58 3.25
N GLU A 772 25.62 -3.96 2.22
CA GLU A 772 24.85 -3.13 1.30
C GLU A 772 24.03 -3.96 0.30
N PRO A 773 22.76 -3.61 0.06
CA PRO A 773 21.93 -4.28 -0.93
C PRO A 773 22.25 -3.82 -2.36
N LEU A 774 22.09 -4.76 -3.29
CA LEU A 774 22.14 -4.59 -4.74
C LEU A 774 20.80 -5.00 -5.32
N PHE A 775 20.31 -4.24 -6.30
CA PHE A 775 19.19 -4.67 -7.14
C PHE A 775 19.69 -5.10 -8.51
N LEU A 776 19.52 -6.38 -8.84
CA LEU A 776 19.90 -6.93 -10.14
C LEU A 776 18.70 -6.85 -11.07
N SER A 777 18.72 -5.90 -11.99
CA SER A 777 17.54 -5.65 -12.80
C SER A 777 17.46 -6.57 -14.03
N PHE A 778 16.39 -7.36 -14.09
CA PHE A 778 16.11 -8.21 -15.24
C PHE A 778 15.45 -7.43 -16.40
N ILE A 779 14.81 -6.30 -16.10
CA ILE A 779 14.22 -5.44 -17.13
C ILE A 779 15.33 -4.82 -17.98
N GLU A 780 16.28 -4.13 -17.36
CA GLU A 780 17.39 -3.48 -18.05
C GLU A 780 18.32 -4.51 -18.68
N ALA A 781 18.65 -5.62 -18.00
CA ALA A 781 19.46 -6.69 -18.57
C ALA A 781 18.80 -7.36 -19.80
N GLY A 782 17.46 -7.47 -19.80
CA GLY A 782 16.68 -7.96 -20.94
C GLY A 782 16.61 -6.98 -22.12
N LEU A 783 17.02 -5.73 -21.91
CA LEU A 783 17.05 -4.65 -22.89
C LEU A 783 18.48 -4.18 -23.22
N ASP A 784 19.50 -4.86 -22.69
CA ASP A 784 20.90 -4.52 -22.93
C ASP A 784 21.25 -4.73 -24.42
N PRO A 785 21.59 -3.67 -25.17
CA PRO A 785 21.87 -3.78 -26.61
C PRO A 785 23.13 -4.58 -26.93
N GLU A 786 24.08 -4.74 -25.99
CA GLU A 786 25.28 -5.55 -26.21
C GLU A 786 24.92 -7.04 -26.30
N LYS A 787 23.91 -7.47 -25.53
CA LYS A 787 23.45 -8.87 -25.52
C LYS A 787 22.24 -9.10 -26.43
N PHE A 788 21.39 -8.08 -26.58
CA PHE A 788 20.15 -8.12 -27.35
C PHE A 788 20.16 -7.02 -28.42
N PRO A 789 20.70 -7.29 -29.63
CA PRO A 789 20.60 -6.36 -30.75
C PRO A 789 19.13 -6.00 -31.04
N ASN A 790 18.84 -4.72 -31.28
CA ASN A 790 17.48 -4.17 -31.35
C ASN A 790 16.60 -4.61 -30.16
N PRO A 791 16.93 -4.20 -28.92
CA PRO A 791 16.37 -4.79 -27.71
C PRO A 791 14.85 -4.57 -27.56
N GLN A 792 14.28 -3.56 -28.21
CA GLN A 792 12.83 -3.32 -28.16
C GLN A 792 12.04 -4.20 -29.14
N GLU A 793 12.69 -4.81 -30.13
CA GLU A 793 12.04 -5.64 -31.14
C GLU A 793 11.90 -7.09 -30.67
N ILE A 794 10.73 -7.67 -30.92
CA ILE A 794 10.45 -9.10 -30.70
C ILE A 794 11.17 -9.90 -31.80
N ASN A 795 12.13 -10.72 -31.40
CA ASN A 795 12.82 -11.64 -32.28
C ASN A 795 12.85 -13.06 -31.66
N PRO A 796 12.03 -14.00 -32.16
CA PRO A 796 11.97 -15.36 -31.62
C PRO A 796 13.20 -16.21 -31.94
N ASN A 797 14.14 -15.72 -32.76
CA ASN A 797 15.34 -16.47 -33.16
C ASN A 797 16.55 -16.22 -32.25
N ARG A 798 16.39 -15.50 -31.13
CA ARG A 798 17.51 -15.23 -30.21
C ARG A 798 17.93 -16.51 -29.45
N PRO A 799 19.22 -16.65 -29.10
CA PRO A 799 19.71 -17.77 -28.30
C PRO A 799 19.05 -17.85 -26.92
N GLU A 800 18.74 -19.06 -26.44
CA GLU A 800 17.98 -19.24 -25.18
C GLU A 800 18.78 -18.90 -23.94
N GLU A 801 20.09 -19.13 -24.00
CA GLU A 801 21.05 -18.83 -22.94
C GLU A 801 21.14 -17.32 -22.62
N ASN A 802 20.60 -16.46 -23.49
CA ASN A 802 20.55 -15.02 -23.22
C ASN A 802 19.44 -14.65 -22.23
N TYR A 803 18.40 -15.49 -22.08
CA TYR A 803 17.23 -15.17 -21.26
C TYR A 803 17.45 -15.51 -19.77
N ILE A 804 17.97 -14.54 -19.02
CA ILE A 804 18.27 -14.68 -17.59
C ILE A 804 17.14 -14.20 -16.66
N HIS A 805 15.97 -13.84 -17.19
CA HIS A 805 14.85 -13.26 -16.44
C HIS A 805 14.16 -14.22 -15.45
N HIS A 806 14.48 -15.52 -15.51
CA HIS A 806 14.09 -16.52 -14.51
C HIS A 806 15.15 -16.70 -13.41
N GLY A 807 16.07 -15.75 -13.27
CA GLY A 807 17.29 -15.91 -12.48
C GLY A 807 18.30 -16.83 -13.17
N TRP A 808 19.51 -16.86 -12.63
CA TRP A 808 20.64 -17.63 -13.17
C TRP A 808 21.53 -18.16 -12.06
N GLY A 809 22.40 -19.13 -12.39
CA GLY A 809 23.35 -19.71 -11.44
C GLY A 809 22.69 -20.56 -10.34
N PRO A 810 23.27 -20.61 -9.13
CA PRO A 810 22.82 -21.46 -8.03
C PRO A 810 21.34 -21.28 -7.62
N HIS A 811 20.80 -20.08 -7.85
CA HIS A 811 19.43 -19.69 -7.50
C HIS A 811 18.50 -19.52 -8.71
N SER A 812 18.80 -20.16 -9.84
CA SER A 812 17.90 -20.14 -11.01
C SER A 812 16.49 -20.65 -10.67
N CYS A 813 15.44 -20.23 -11.36
CA CYS A 813 14.10 -20.73 -11.10
C CYS A 813 14.02 -22.26 -11.35
N LEU A 814 13.51 -23.03 -10.38
CA LEU A 814 13.25 -24.47 -10.59
C LEU A 814 12.23 -24.73 -11.69
N GLY A 815 11.34 -23.78 -11.96
CA GLY A 815 10.34 -23.86 -13.02
C GLY A 815 10.84 -23.44 -14.40
N GLN A 816 12.12 -23.08 -14.59
CA GLN A 816 12.63 -22.46 -15.84
C GLN A 816 12.24 -23.23 -17.13
N LYS A 817 12.08 -24.57 -17.06
CA LYS A 817 11.61 -25.38 -18.21
C LYS A 817 10.08 -25.50 -18.30
N ILE A 818 9.37 -25.44 -17.16
CA ILE A 818 7.92 -25.56 -17.08
C ILE A 818 7.24 -24.28 -17.55
N VAL A 819 7.71 -23.11 -17.10
CA VAL A 819 7.04 -21.82 -17.33
C VAL A 819 6.87 -21.51 -18.83
N PRO A 820 7.90 -21.61 -19.69
CA PRO A 820 7.73 -21.30 -21.12
C PRO A 820 6.79 -22.30 -21.82
N VAL A 821 6.82 -23.58 -21.43
CA VAL A 821 5.94 -24.62 -21.98
C VAL A 821 4.49 -24.37 -21.59
N ALA A 822 4.24 -24.05 -20.32
CA ALA A 822 2.92 -23.71 -19.80
C ALA A 822 2.35 -22.47 -20.53
N ALA A 823 3.11 -21.38 -20.60
CA ALA A 823 2.66 -20.16 -21.25
C ALA A 823 2.46 -20.33 -22.76
N ALA A 824 3.29 -21.15 -23.45
CA ALA A 824 3.10 -21.46 -24.87
C ALA A 824 1.81 -22.28 -25.12
N ALA A 825 1.54 -23.26 -24.26
CA ALA A 825 0.29 -24.02 -24.27
C ALA A 825 -0.94 -23.12 -24.07
N MET A 826 -0.89 -22.23 -23.08
CA MET A 826 -1.96 -21.25 -22.83
C MET A 826 -2.13 -20.28 -24.00
N LEU A 827 -1.04 -19.72 -24.52
CA LEU A 827 -1.06 -18.76 -25.64
C LEU A 827 -1.64 -19.39 -26.91
N ARG A 828 -1.27 -20.64 -27.19
CA ARG A 828 -1.79 -21.41 -28.32
C ARG A 828 -3.31 -21.57 -28.23
N VAL A 829 -3.83 -22.00 -27.08
CA VAL A 829 -5.28 -22.18 -26.90
C VAL A 829 -5.99 -20.84 -26.90
N PHE A 830 -5.47 -19.84 -26.21
CA PHE A 830 -6.06 -18.51 -26.17
C PHE A 830 -6.14 -17.87 -27.57
N ALA A 831 -5.07 -17.94 -28.38
CA ALA A 831 -5.09 -17.43 -29.74
C ALA A 831 -6.06 -18.21 -30.66
N ARG A 832 -6.24 -19.52 -30.46
CA ARG A 832 -7.22 -20.33 -31.21
C ARG A 832 -8.66 -19.95 -30.86
N GLU A 833 -8.98 -19.90 -29.57
CA GLU A 833 -10.36 -19.73 -29.06
C GLU A 833 -10.83 -18.27 -29.08
N CYS A 834 -9.90 -17.32 -28.95
CA CYS A 834 -10.16 -15.88 -28.96
C CYS A 834 -9.55 -15.25 -30.22
N SER A 835 -10.10 -15.58 -31.39
CA SER A 835 -9.65 -15.02 -32.67
C SER A 835 -9.95 -13.51 -32.75
N ASP A 836 -8.92 -12.71 -33.02
CA ASP A 836 -8.94 -11.24 -33.07
C ASP A 836 -9.47 -10.54 -31.78
N PRO A 837 -8.81 -10.77 -30.63
CA PRO A 837 -9.18 -10.13 -29.38
C PRO A 837 -8.81 -8.64 -29.36
N GLN A 838 -9.67 -7.82 -28.78
CA GLN A 838 -9.47 -6.38 -28.61
C GLN A 838 -9.60 -5.99 -27.14
N ARG A 839 -8.93 -4.92 -26.72
CA ARG A 839 -9.11 -4.38 -25.37
C ARG A 839 -10.55 -3.91 -25.17
N THR A 840 -11.14 -4.25 -24.02
CA THR A 840 -12.40 -3.62 -23.60
C THR A 840 -12.19 -2.10 -23.50
N PRO A 841 -13.11 -1.27 -24.01
CA PRO A 841 -12.99 0.19 -23.87
C PRO A 841 -12.86 0.65 -22.41
N GLY A 842 -12.10 1.71 -22.20
CA GLY A 842 -11.94 2.33 -20.88
C GLY A 842 -10.95 1.61 -19.95
N PRO A 843 -11.04 1.84 -18.62
CA PRO A 843 -10.11 1.28 -17.63
C PRO A 843 -10.11 -0.25 -17.60
N ALA A 844 -11.24 -0.90 -17.89
CA ALA A 844 -11.38 -2.36 -17.78
C ALA A 844 -10.47 -3.14 -18.76
N GLY A 845 -10.11 -2.57 -19.91
CA GLY A 845 -9.19 -3.18 -20.86
C GLY A 845 -7.72 -2.81 -20.66
N LYS A 846 -7.39 -2.09 -19.59
CA LYS A 846 -6.04 -1.61 -19.28
C LYS A 846 -5.54 -2.22 -17.98
N MET A 847 -4.38 -2.84 -18.04
CA MET A 847 -3.63 -3.21 -16.85
C MET A 847 -2.90 -1.97 -16.32
N LYS A 848 -3.62 -1.11 -15.57
CA LYS A 848 -3.05 0.14 -15.04
C LYS A 848 -1.88 -0.18 -14.10
N ARG A 849 -0.70 0.32 -14.46
CA ARG A 849 0.58 0.02 -13.81
C ARG A 849 1.32 1.31 -13.45
N ARG A 850 2.10 1.24 -12.38
CA ARG A 850 3.20 2.18 -12.09
C ARG A 850 4.48 1.43 -11.77
N ASP A 851 5.58 2.16 -11.77
CA ASP A 851 6.90 1.67 -11.45
C ASP A 851 7.29 2.18 -10.05
N PHE A 852 7.26 1.28 -9.06
CA PHE A 852 7.55 1.58 -7.65
C PHE A 852 9.05 1.38 -7.36
N LYS A 853 9.74 2.45 -6.96
CA LYS A 853 11.13 2.37 -6.50
C LYS A 853 11.16 2.25 -4.98
N VAL A 854 11.87 1.26 -4.47
CA VAL A 854 12.05 1.05 -3.02
C VAL A 854 12.63 2.33 -2.42
N ALA A 855 11.89 2.93 -1.49
CA ALA A 855 12.32 4.05 -0.65
C ALA A 855 12.67 5.39 -1.35
N LEU A 856 11.93 5.75 -2.40
CA LEU A 856 11.93 7.11 -2.97
C LEU A 856 10.50 7.69 -3.10
N PRO A 857 9.86 8.20 -2.03
CA PRO A 857 8.83 9.20 -2.20
C PRO A 857 9.51 10.53 -2.57
N ALA A 858 9.52 10.86 -3.86
CA ALA A 858 9.59 12.19 -4.49
C ALA A 858 10.37 13.37 -3.86
N ILE A 859 11.35 13.10 -3.01
CA ILE A 859 12.27 14.08 -2.46
C ILE A 859 13.58 13.84 -3.18
N GLY A 860 13.74 14.52 -4.33
CA GLY A 860 14.95 14.44 -5.15
C GLY A 860 15.31 13.00 -5.49
N ALA A 861 14.53 12.37 -6.38
CA ALA A 861 14.98 11.16 -7.04
C ALA A 861 16.44 11.37 -7.43
N ASP A 862 17.34 10.54 -6.90
CA ASP A 862 18.70 10.58 -7.37
C ASP A 862 18.62 10.23 -8.86
N LYS A 863 18.74 11.25 -9.71
CA LYS A 863 18.68 11.13 -11.18
C LYS A 863 19.78 10.19 -11.70
N ARG A 864 20.68 9.73 -10.81
CA ARG A 864 21.75 8.77 -11.07
C ARG A 864 21.29 7.31 -11.14
N GLU A 865 20.05 6.96 -10.78
CA GLU A 865 19.57 5.57 -10.88
C GLU A 865 18.63 5.31 -12.07
N ASN A 866 19.24 4.88 -13.18
CA ASN A 866 18.62 4.50 -14.45
C ASN A 866 17.93 3.11 -14.41
N TRP A 867 17.04 2.84 -13.45
CA TRP A 867 16.21 1.63 -13.47
C TRP A 867 14.71 1.91 -13.27
N LYS A 868 13.86 1.02 -13.80
CA LYS A 868 12.40 1.18 -13.87
C LYS A 868 11.59 0.73 -12.65
N GLY A 869 12.17 0.49 -11.48
CA GLY A 869 11.37 0.09 -10.30
C GLY A 869 10.78 -1.33 -10.39
N PHE A 870 9.99 -1.69 -9.38
CA PHE A 870 9.09 -2.85 -9.40
C PHE A 870 7.69 -2.44 -9.90
N PRO A 871 7.07 -3.18 -10.83
CA PRO A 871 5.73 -2.90 -11.27
C PRO A 871 4.73 -3.10 -10.14
N GLN A 872 3.87 -2.11 -9.95
CA GLN A 872 2.65 -2.26 -9.17
C GLN A 872 1.44 -2.01 -10.06
N PHE A 873 0.36 -2.73 -9.79
CA PHE A 873 -0.85 -2.76 -10.60
C PHE A 873 -2.03 -2.29 -9.76
N MET A 874 -2.85 -1.41 -10.32
CA MET A 874 -4.03 -0.91 -9.62
C MET A 874 -5.05 -2.04 -9.43
N ALA A 875 -5.63 -2.14 -8.23
CA ALA A 875 -6.77 -3.02 -7.98
C ALA A 875 -7.95 -2.66 -8.90
N GLU A 876 -8.78 -3.65 -9.27
CA GLU A 876 -9.93 -3.42 -10.17
C GLU A 876 -10.89 -2.37 -9.61
N ASP A 877 -11.04 -2.31 -8.29
CA ASP A 877 -11.86 -1.30 -7.62
C ASP A 877 -11.20 0.08 -7.52
N GLY A 878 -9.89 0.19 -7.73
CA GLY A 878 -9.11 1.43 -7.60
C GLY A 878 -8.61 1.74 -6.18
N SER A 879 -8.77 0.81 -5.22
CA SER A 879 -8.48 1.05 -3.80
C SER A 879 -7.00 0.91 -3.41
N GLU A 880 -6.20 0.15 -4.14
CA GLU A 880 -4.80 -0.07 -3.77
C GLU A 880 -3.92 -0.45 -4.96
N TRP A 881 -2.63 -0.15 -4.82
CA TRP A 881 -1.58 -0.69 -5.67
C TRP A 881 -1.16 -2.07 -5.15
N LYS A 882 -1.24 -3.09 -6.00
CA LYS A 882 -0.84 -4.48 -5.73
C LYS A 882 0.44 -4.84 -6.48
N ASN A 883 1.21 -5.81 -5.97
CA ASN A 883 2.44 -6.27 -6.62
C ASN A 883 2.20 -7.21 -7.82
N PHE A 884 0.98 -7.72 -8.01
CA PHE A 884 0.61 -8.59 -9.13
C PHE A 884 -0.48 -7.98 -10.00
N PRO A 885 -0.53 -8.32 -11.31
CA PRO A 885 -1.65 -7.98 -12.18
C PRO A 885 -2.99 -8.41 -11.57
N THR A 886 -4.00 -7.56 -11.71
CA THR A 886 -5.30 -7.73 -11.07
C THR A 886 -6.40 -8.08 -12.07
N SER A 887 -6.46 -7.35 -13.19
CA SER A 887 -7.48 -7.49 -14.23
C SER A 887 -6.99 -6.95 -15.57
N MET A 888 -7.44 -7.58 -16.66
CA MET A 888 -7.43 -7.00 -18.00
C MET A 888 -8.50 -7.68 -18.86
N LYS A 889 -9.54 -6.93 -19.23
CA LYS A 889 -10.69 -7.47 -19.96
C LYS A 889 -10.55 -7.27 -21.46
N LEU A 890 -10.75 -8.35 -22.21
CA LEU A 890 -10.72 -8.35 -23.67
C LEU A 890 -12.09 -8.73 -24.24
N ILE A 891 -12.40 -8.23 -25.43
CA ILE A 891 -13.58 -8.59 -26.24
C ILE A 891 -13.10 -9.33 -27.48
N TYR A 892 -13.75 -10.44 -27.84
CA TYR A 892 -13.43 -11.24 -29.02
C TYR A 892 -14.70 -11.81 -29.67
N GLY A 893 -14.57 -12.37 -30.89
CA GLY A 893 -15.71 -12.94 -31.61
C GLY A 893 -16.71 -11.87 -32.08
N GLN A 894 -16.23 -10.66 -32.36
CA GLN A 894 -17.04 -9.60 -32.97
C GLN A 894 -17.48 -10.04 -34.37
N PRO A 895 -18.72 -9.77 -34.79
CA PRO A 895 -19.13 -10.02 -36.18
C PRO A 895 -18.28 -9.18 -37.13
N ILE A 896 -17.63 -9.83 -38.11
CA ILE A 896 -16.79 -9.15 -39.10
C ILE A 896 -17.68 -8.20 -39.90
N LYS A 897 -17.47 -6.89 -39.75
CA LYS A 897 -18.03 -5.87 -40.64
C LYS A 897 -17.23 -5.87 -41.94
N ALA A 898 -17.58 -6.74 -42.88
CA ALA A 898 -17.02 -6.69 -44.22
C ALA A 898 -17.67 -5.53 -45.00
N THR A 899 -16.86 -4.54 -45.41
CA THR A 899 -17.27 -3.57 -46.44
C THR A 899 -16.56 -3.95 -47.72
N LEU A 900 -17.25 -4.70 -48.59
CA LEU A 900 -16.70 -5.05 -49.89
C LEU A 900 -17.03 -3.94 -50.90
N LYS A 901 -15.98 -3.32 -51.47
CA LYS A 901 -16.11 -2.39 -52.60
C LYS A 901 -16.04 -3.21 -53.89
N HIS A 902 -17.11 -3.19 -54.68
CA HIS A 902 -17.13 -3.83 -56.00
C HIS A 902 -17.43 -2.80 -57.09
N ASN A 903 -16.81 -2.98 -58.26
CA ASN A 903 -17.19 -2.34 -59.50
C ASN A 903 -18.02 -3.36 -60.30
N ILE A 904 -19.34 -3.14 -60.41
CA ILE A 904 -20.21 -3.99 -61.22
C ILE A 904 -20.26 -3.41 -62.63
N VAL A 905 -19.94 -4.23 -63.63
CA VAL A 905 -20.01 -3.86 -65.06
C VAL A 905 -21.38 -4.28 -65.58
N VAL A 906 -22.18 -3.32 -66.04
CA VAL A 906 -23.51 -3.58 -66.62
C VAL A 906 -23.37 -3.69 -68.13
N LYS A 907 -23.90 -4.78 -68.70
CA LYS A 907 -23.89 -5.03 -70.14
C LYS A 907 -25.32 -5.10 -70.70
N ASN A 908 -25.51 -4.66 -71.94
CA ASN A 908 -26.77 -4.85 -72.66
C ASN A 908 -26.93 -6.32 -73.13
N PRO A 909 -28.10 -6.72 -73.66
CA PRO A 909 -28.32 -8.08 -74.17
C PRO A 909 -27.38 -8.47 -75.32
N GLU A 910 -26.82 -7.50 -76.06
CA GLU A 910 -25.82 -7.74 -77.09
C GLU A 910 -24.39 -7.94 -76.54
N GLY A 911 -24.15 -7.70 -75.25
CA GLY A 911 -22.87 -7.93 -74.55
C GLY A 911 -21.95 -6.71 -74.40
N ASP A 912 -22.38 -5.55 -74.89
CA ASP A 912 -21.65 -4.28 -74.78
C ASP A 912 -21.78 -3.69 -73.38
N VAL A 913 -20.70 -3.09 -72.88
CA VAL A 913 -20.68 -2.45 -71.56
C VAL A 913 -21.41 -1.10 -71.63
N ILE A 914 -22.53 -1.00 -70.93
CA ILE A 914 -23.39 0.19 -70.88
C ILE A 914 -23.25 0.97 -69.56
N GLY A 915 -22.43 0.50 -68.60
CA GLY A 915 -22.16 1.29 -67.41
C GLY A 915 -21.32 0.59 -66.35
N HIS A 916 -20.82 1.38 -65.40
CA HIS A 916 -20.12 0.92 -64.21
C HIS A 916 -20.83 1.39 -62.95
N VAL A 917 -21.24 0.45 -62.10
CA VAL A 917 -21.88 0.76 -60.81
C VAL A 917 -20.88 0.54 -59.67
N LYS A 918 -20.59 1.61 -58.92
CA LYS A 918 -19.80 1.55 -57.68
C LYS A 918 -20.73 1.29 -56.49
N GLY A 919 -20.76 0.05 -56.03
CA GLY A 919 -21.59 -0.37 -54.89
C GLY A 919 -20.78 -0.54 -53.59
N HIS A 920 -21.42 -0.24 -52.46
CA HIS A 920 -20.91 -0.62 -51.13
C HIS A 920 -21.86 -1.66 -50.55
N ILE A 921 -21.43 -2.92 -50.44
CA ILE A 921 -22.20 -3.95 -49.75
C ILE A 921 -21.79 -3.90 -48.27
N LYS A 922 -22.74 -3.57 -47.40
CA LYS A 922 -22.59 -3.67 -45.94
C LYS A 922 -23.29 -4.94 -45.48
N GLY A 923 -22.53 -5.92 -45.01
CA GLY A 923 -23.07 -7.17 -44.47
C GLY A 923 -22.38 -7.56 -43.17
N HIS A 924 -23.09 -8.31 -42.33
CA HIS A 924 -22.52 -8.99 -41.17
C HIS A 924 -22.17 -10.41 -41.58
N VAL A 925 -20.89 -10.79 -41.52
CA VAL A 925 -20.48 -12.19 -41.69
C VAL A 925 -20.34 -12.79 -40.30
N HIS A 926 -21.21 -13.74 -39.98
CA HIS A 926 -20.99 -14.64 -38.86
C HIS A 926 -20.02 -15.72 -39.31
N ASP A 927 -18.88 -15.84 -38.63
CA ASP A 927 -17.95 -16.97 -38.80
C ASP A 927 -18.60 -18.22 -38.16
N PRO A 928 -19.00 -19.25 -38.93
CA PRO A 928 -19.51 -20.47 -38.36
C PRO A 928 -18.33 -21.39 -38.05
N MET A 929 -17.98 -21.50 -36.78
CA MET A 929 -17.10 -22.54 -36.21
C MET A 929 -17.67 -23.97 -36.35
N ASN A 930 -18.37 -24.30 -37.44
CA ASN A 930 -18.85 -25.63 -37.81
C ASN A 930 -19.21 -25.69 -39.31
N GLY A 931 -18.19 -25.92 -40.15
CA GLY A 931 -18.25 -26.54 -41.49
C GLY A 931 -19.54 -26.56 -42.32
N GLY A 932 -20.16 -25.40 -42.62
CA GLY A 932 -21.22 -25.30 -43.62
C GLY A 932 -21.35 -23.88 -44.19
N PRO A 933 -21.61 -23.68 -45.50
CA PRO A 933 -21.69 -22.35 -46.09
C PRO A 933 -23.13 -21.82 -45.98
N VAL A 934 -23.44 -20.99 -44.98
CA VAL A 934 -24.63 -20.14 -45.05
C VAL A 934 -24.36 -18.79 -44.37
N GLY A 935 -23.96 -17.80 -45.17
CA GLY A 935 -24.07 -16.38 -44.80
C GLY A 935 -25.00 -15.68 -45.79
N HIS A 936 -26.16 -15.22 -45.33
CA HIS A 936 -27.01 -14.35 -46.13
C HIS A 936 -26.44 -12.93 -46.14
N VAL A 937 -25.98 -12.46 -47.29
CA VAL A 937 -25.61 -11.06 -47.51
C VAL A 937 -26.82 -10.36 -48.16
N ASN A 938 -27.55 -9.55 -47.39
CA ASN A 938 -28.55 -8.62 -47.92
C ASN A 938 -27.90 -7.24 -48.08
N GLY A 939 -27.87 -6.69 -49.29
CA GLY A 939 -27.33 -5.35 -49.54
C GLY A 939 -28.00 -4.69 -50.74
N PHE A 940 -28.27 -3.39 -50.63
CA PHE A 940 -28.81 -2.59 -51.73
C PHE A 940 -27.66 -1.92 -52.50
N VAL A 941 -27.67 -1.99 -53.82
CA VAL A 941 -26.73 -1.27 -54.68
C VAL A 941 -27.44 -0.04 -55.26
N ASN A 942 -27.00 1.16 -54.86
CA ASN A 942 -27.41 2.40 -55.53
C ASN A 942 -26.36 2.79 -56.56
N GLY A 943 -26.76 2.88 -57.83
CA GLY A 943 -25.90 3.26 -58.95
C GLY A 943 -26.65 4.03 -60.03
N GLN A 944 -25.91 4.82 -60.82
CA GLN A 944 -26.39 5.46 -62.04
C GLN A 944 -25.89 4.68 -63.25
N VAL A 945 -26.79 4.34 -64.16
CA VAL A 945 -26.48 3.90 -65.53
C VAL A 945 -27.23 4.87 -66.45
N ASP A 946 -26.50 5.56 -67.32
CA ASP A 946 -27.02 6.51 -68.32
C ASP A 946 -28.11 7.47 -67.81
N GLY A 947 -27.89 8.07 -66.65
CA GLY A 947 -28.77 9.11 -66.09
C GLY A 947 -30.02 8.61 -65.36
N PHE A 948 -30.26 7.30 -65.25
CA PHE A 948 -31.37 6.74 -64.45
C PHE A 948 -30.87 6.15 -63.13
N GLN A 949 -31.59 6.47 -62.03
CA GLN A 949 -31.42 5.82 -60.73
C GLN A 949 -32.33 4.58 -60.69
N MET A 950 -31.78 3.39 -60.46
CA MET A 950 -32.56 2.18 -60.18
C MET A 950 -32.07 1.50 -58.89
N PRO A 951 -32.97 1.08 -57.99
CA PRO A 951 -32.61 0.22 -56.88
C PRO A 951 -32.42 -1.22 -57.38
N LEU A 952 -31.19 -1.72 -57.32
CA LEU A 952 -30.88 -3.14 -57.55
C LEU A 952 -30.82 -3.85 -56.19
N LYS A 953 -31.58 -4.93 -56.07
CA LYS A 953 -31.76 -5.71 -54.84
C LYS A 953 -30.82 -6.91 -54.79
#